data_AF-A0A6M4FX70-F1
#
_entry.id   AF-A0A6M4FX70-F1
#
_cell.length_a   1.000
_cell.length_b   1.000
_cell.length_c   1.000
_cell.angle_alpha   90.00
_cell.angle_beta   90.00
_cell.angle_gamma   90.00
#
_symmetry.space_group_name_H-M   'P 1'
#
loop_
_entity.id
_entity.type
_entity.pdbx_description
1 polymer ?
#
loop_
_entity_poly.entity_id
_entity_poly.type
_entity_poly.pdbx_seq_one_letter_code
_entity_poly.pdbx_strand_id
1 'polypeptide(L)'
;MTYGVQYPAEIRANWAEAVDVLELDPGENNKILSIVAYAQPPLYFEAFTAASTLYAADHGITVSAGSLDAIRESVDISSATPERTGSYFPVYYALTHPKKLGNLQCHASQFSRTALSNLFQEVASGRLVSRHRFYQHVVDTRDVMMAVIASGWQPKSASLTREKALLAAVHKDAFYGLIDKKLASKIEHFEMIIKGEIEPGKIQQQRMVSGGGGRGGEIRSTTKKDEWHAERVSELAKQSMRPRTTRRSTTRAIYSRDTMVDTSLRDMGMQAKTAPDGHGANESTSETLILYRPTPSMQTPADDCRLVRGWMAGAPTTSLKSVTDLARLTPDQVDRVMSSCLTPVCQLFATLLLSTGLPPARLASLAVKQSCDLEAIITSTNERPYWLPEHQLIVYRLLDGPVPRDTSPAATWVMLALPASLASALTGLEVPFPRRPFQGVGASLNQQLRRMFADSPGITPTAHRLSASSWLYCRPDARDDVAAASLSGQFGLGLAAPAAYRRIPRAEHQEIFEQVLRQLGWEVPASSPQPNTPMLILHGCMALAGSGVAQPASAFAELFQWLRDAMKDPGAELARWWTGEPVPLTAVTTLHQLVSSHELLAWHLASGARPIGPSSEHCLAGELQWVDDKASALGHESRVIPLLASIRNSLQAYHQWTKAILTRVAEGHMRLDDQRTAKVQTPHWMTPSRSGRSVTLRDMRWQDMASLPPLATWPNNVCRHSTASWLREHCPDAVVDHLLGHTRHGRMLSSPRTEATLGQQHELRRALTEWLSQCGYRPLNWRLLPWW
;
A
#
# COMPACT_ATOMS: atom_id res chain seq x y z
N MET A 1 -32.25 21.60 9.81
CA MET A 1 -31.11 22.02 8.98
C MET A 1 -29.85 21.45 9.61
N THR A 2 -29.11 20.59 8.92
CA THR A 2 -27.83 20.06 9.43
C THR A 2 -26.75 21.12 9.25
N TYR A 3 -26.39 21.83 10.33
CA TYR A 3 -25.32 22.82 10.30
C TYR A 3 -23.98 22.13 9.98
N GLY A 4 -23.39 22.47 8.83
CA GLY A 4 -22.01 22.12 8.50
C GLY A 4 -21.05 23.14 9.11
N VAL A 5 -19.74 22.87 9.03
CA VAL A 5 -18.70 23.85 9.41
C VAL A 5 -18.92 25.14 8.62
N GLN A 6 -19.11 26.26 9.31
CA GLN A 6 -19.34 27.54 8.66
C GLN A 6 -18.03 28.19 8.25
N TYR A 7 -18.00 28.79 7.06
CA TYR A 7 -16.85 29.56 6.61
C TYR A 7 -16.85 30.99 7.17
N PRO A 8 -15.67 31.63 7.23
CA PRO A 8 -15.56 33.02 7.67
C PRO A 8 -16.50 34.00 6.96
N ALA A 9 -16.72 33.82 5.65
CA ALA A 9 -17.67 34.64 4.90
C ALA A 9 -19.13 34.42 5.34
N GLU A 10 -19.51 33.18 5.65
CA GLU A 10 -20.87 32.83 6.10
C GLU A 10 -21.13 33.37 7.50
N ILE A 11 -20.15 33.26 8.40
CA ILE A 11 -20.24 33.79 9.78
C ILE A 11 -20.35 35.32 9.75
N ARG A 12 -19.52 35.99 8.95
CA ARG A 12 -19.59 37.45 8.79
C ARG A 12 -20.91 37.92 8.19
N ALA A 13 -21.45 37.20 7.20
CA ALA A 13 -22.74 37.54 6.61
C ALA A 13 -23.87 37.45 7.65
N ASN A 14 -23.93 36.35 8.42
CA ASN A 14 -24.94 36.19 9.47
C ASN A 14 -24.85 37.29 10.54
N TRP A 15 -23.64 37.67 10.94
CA TRP A 15 -23.43 38.75 11.91
C TRP A 15 -23.72 40.14 11.31
N ALA A 16 -23.40 40.38 10.03
CA ALA A 16 -23.73 41.64 9.37
C ALA A 16 -25.25 41.84 9.32
N GLU A 17 -26.00 40.81 8.91
CA GLU A 17 -27.47 40.84 8.91
C GLU A 17 -28.04 41.13 10.31
N ALA A 18 -27.51 40.48 11.36
CA ALA A 18 -27.98 40.70 12.72
C ALA A 18 -27.58 42.06 13.31
N VAL A 19 -26.43 42.62 12.91
CA VAL A 19 -25.92 43.90 13.41
C VAL A 19 -26.56 45.09 12.70
N ASP A 20 -26.88 44.96 11.41
CA ASP A 20 -27.55 46.02 10.64
C ASP A 20 -28.94 46.37 11.23
N VAL A 21 -29.60 45.41 11.89
CA VAL A 21 -30.90 45.61 12.55
C VAL A 21 -30.78 46.38 13.88
N LEU A 22 -29.60 46.46 14.48
CA LEU A 22 -29.40 47.08 15.81
C LEU A 22 -29.26 48.61 15.79
N GLU A 23 -29.31 49.24 14.61
CA GLU A 23 -29.24 50.70 14.40
C GLU A 23 -28.08 51.40 15.16
N LEU A 24 -26.93 50.72 15.31
CA LEU A 24 -25.77 51.29 16.00
C LEU A 24 -25.01 52.29 15.11
N ASP A 25 -24.18 53.13 15.76
CA ASP A 25 -23.27 54.03 15.06
C ASP A 25 -22.35 53.24 14.08
N PRO A 26 -22.09 53.75 12.86
CA PRO A 26 -21.25 53.05 11.88
C PRO A 26 -19.86 52.67 12.40
N GLY A 27 -19.28 53.46 13.32
CA GLY A 27 -18.01 53.15 13.97
C GLY A 27 -18.09 51.93 14.89
N GLU A 28 -19.19 51.78 15.63
CA GLU A 28 -19.42 50.61 16.50
C GLU A 28 -19.75 49.36 15.67
N ASN A 29 -20.52 49.49 14.60
CA ASN A 29 -20.77 48.38 13.66
C ASN A 29 -19.48 47.83 13.07
N ASN A 30 -18.57 48.71 12.65
CA ASN A 30 -17.27 48.31 12.13
C ASN A 30 -16.40 47.62 13.18
N LYS A 31 -16.45 48.04 14.45
CA LYS A 31 -15.75 47.35 15.56
C LYS A 31 -16.31 45.95 15.79
N ILE A 32 -17.64 45.81 15.81
CA ILE A 32 -18.31 44.51 15.98
C ILE A 32 -17.92 43.56 14.85
N LEU A 33 -18.01 43.99 13.59
CA LEU A 33 -17.64 43.16 12.45
C LEU A 33 -16.14 42.85 12.39
N SER A 34 -15.28 43.72 12.92
CA SER A 34 -13.84 43.44 13.08
C SER A 34 -13.58 42.34 14.11
N ILE A 35 -14.31 42.33 15.23
CA ILE A 35 -14.26 41.26 16.23
C ILE A 35 -14.77 39.95 15.66
N VAL A 36 -15.85 40.00 14.88
CA VAL A 36 -16.38 38.82 14.18
C VAL A 36 -15.38 38.30 13.16
N ALA A 37 -14.74 39.16 12.37
CA ALA A 37 -13.70 38.77 11.42
C ALA A 37 -12.49 38.13 12.12
N TYR A 38 -12.12 38.65 13.30
CA TYR A 38 -10.99 38.14 14.06
C TYR A 38 -11.26 36.77 14.69
N ALA A 39 -12.36 36.65 15.44
CA ALA A 39 -12.62 35.45 16.24
C ALA A 39 -13.52 34.42 15.54
N GLN A 40 -14.27 34.83 14.53
CA GLN A 40 -15.29 34.02 13.86
C GLN A 40 -16.29 33.37 14.84
N PRO A 41 -16.84 34.12 15.81
CA PRO A 41 -17.73 33.57 16.81
C PRO A 41 -19.05 33.11 16.19
N PRO A 42 -19.68 32.03 16.71
CA PRO A 42 -21.06 31.72 16.37
C PRO A 42 -21.98 32.90 16.70
N LEU A 43 -23.14 32.97 16.07
CA LEU A 43 -24.18 33.97 16.33
C LEU A 43 -24.85 33.72 17.70
N TYR A 44 -24.10 34.01 18.76
CA TYR A 44 -24.39 33.72 20.16
C TYR A 44 -23.75 34.78 21.05
N PHE A 45 -24.54 35.41 21.91
CA PHE A 45 -24.10 36.57 22.69
C PHE A 45 -22.83 36.32 23.52
N GLU A 46 -22.81 35.27 24.35
CA GLU A 46 -21.65 35.03 25.22
C GLU A 46 -20.39 34.71 24.41
N ALA A 47 -20.53 34.10 23.23
CA ALA A 47 -19.39 33.88 22.34
C ALA A 47 -18.84 35.19 21.80
N PHE A 48 -19.71 36.14 21.46
CA PHE A 48 -19.29 37.47 21.07
C PHE A 48 -18.63 38.24 22.22
N THR A 49 -19.12 38.11 23.45
CA THR A 49 -18.49 38.72 24.64
C THR A 49 -17.08 38.14 24.87
N ALA A 50 -16.92 36.82 24.74
CA ALA A 50 -15.61 36.17 24.88
C ALA A 50 -14.64 36.61 23.77
N ALA A 51 -15.12 36.70 22.52
CA ALA A 51 -14.36 37.20 21.39
C ALA A 51 -13.94 38.66 21.58
N SER A 52 -14.86 39.51 22.03
CA SER A 52 -14.62 40.93 22.32
C SER A 52 -13.55 41.11 23.39
N THR A 53 -13.58 40.27 24.45
CA THR A 53 -12.57 40.27 25.51
C THR A 53 -11.17 39.97 24.97
N LEU A 54 -11.04 38.95 24.12
CA LEU A 54 -9.76 38.61 23.49
C LEU A 54 -9.29 39.69 22.52
N TYR A 55 -10.19 40.22 21.71
CA TYR A 55 -9.87 41.25 20.74
C TYR A 55 -9.39 42.53 21.43
N ALA A 56 -10.05 42.93 22.52
CA ALA A 56 -9.62 44.04 23.35
C ALA A 56 -8.24 43.82 23.96
N ALA A 57 -7.96 42.61 24.46
CA ALA A 57 -6.63 42.27 24.97
C ALA A 57 -5.54 42.30 23.89
N ASP A 58 -5.88 41.91 22.66
CA ASP A 58 -4.90 41.78 21.56
C ASP A 58 -4.67 43.09 20.80
N HIS A 59 -5.71 43.92 20.64
CA HIS A 59 -5.71 45.11 19.77
C HIS A 59 -6.02 46.42 20.51
N GLY A 60 -6.39 46.37 21.79
CA GLY A 60 -6.74 47.56 22.58
C GLY A 60 -8.07 48.21 22.22
N ILE A 61 -8.89 47.56 21.38
CA ILE A 61 -10.17 48.08 20.90
C ILE A 61 -11.30 47.42 21.70
N THR A 62 -12.15 48.22 22.32
CA THR A 62 -13.33 47.77 23.07
C THR A 62 -14.62 48.24 22.39
N VAL A 63 -15.66 47.42 22.56
CA VAL A 63 -17.04 47.73 22.15
C VAL A 63 -17.72 48.45 23.31
N SER A 64 -18.55 49.45 23.02
CA SER A 64 -19.24 50.21 24.08
C SER A 64 -20.21 49.33 24.87
N ALA A 65 -20.47 49.67 26.14
CA ALA A 65 -21.44 48.94 26.95
C ALA A 65 -22.84 48.95 26.32
N GLY A 66 -23.25 50.10 25.76
CA GLY A 66 -24.54 50.21 25.06
C GLY A 66 -24.65 49.31 23.83
N SER A 67 -23.56 49.15 23.07
CA SER A 67 -23.51 48.22 21.94
C SER A 67 -23.61 46.75 22.39
N LEU A 68 -23.01 46.39 23.53
CA LEU A 68 -23.12 45.04 24.09
C LEU A 68 -24.54 44.76 24.61
N ASP A 69 -25.20 45.73 25.23
CA ASP A 69 -26.59 45.61 25.68
C ASP A 69 -27.53 45.46 24.47
N ALA A 70 -27.33 46.23 23.39
CA ALA A 70 -28.10 46.09 22.15
C ALA A 70 -27.95 44.69 21.51
N ILE A 71 -26.73 44.13 21.47
CA ILE A 71 -26.50 42.76 20.99
C ILE A 71 -27.19 41.73 21.90
N ARG A 72 -27.21 41.96 23.21
CA ARG A 72 -27.84 41.05 24.18
C ARG A 72 -29.36 41.03 24.06
N GLU A 73 -29.96 42.18 23.76
CA GLU A 73 -31.41 42.37 23.63
C GLU A 73 -31.93 42.00 22.23
N SER A 74 -31.03 41.76 21.27
CA SER A 74 -31.36 41.33 19.91
C SER A 74 -32.10 39.99 19.88
N VAL A 75 -33.18 39.92 19.11
CA VAL A 75 -33.93 38.67 18.86
C VAL A 75 -33.22 37.78 17.81
N ASP A 76 -32.40 38.39 16.94
CA ASP A 76 -31.68 37.70 15.86
C ASP A 76 -30.42 36.99 16.36
N ILE A 77 -29.96 37.30 17.57
CA ILE A 77 -28.78 36.70 18.18
C ILE A 77 -29.21 35.65 19.20
N SER A 78 -28.74 34.42 19.01
CA SER A 78 -29.12 33.31 19.90
C SER A 78 -28.67 33.57 21.34
N SER A 79 -29.56 33.26 22.28
CA SER A 79 -29.26 33.14 23.72
C SER A 79 -28.89 31.72 24.13
N ALA A 80 -29.02 30.74 23.24
CA ALA A 80 -28.66 29.35 23.49
C ALA A 80 -27.26 29.04 22.94
N THR A 81 -26.44 28.38 23.76
CA THR A 81 -25.09 27.95 23.37
C THR A 81 -25.17 26.92 22.22
N PRO A 82 -24.46 27.13 21.10
CA PRO A 82 -24.47 26.17 20.00
C PRO A 82 -23.85 24.83 20.41
N GLU A 83 -24.46 23.73 20.00
CA GLU A 83 -23.85 22.41 20.16
C GLU A 83 -22.58 22.29 19.29
N ARG A 84 -21.56 21.60 19.82
CA ARG A 84 -20.32 21.27 19.09
C ARG A 84 -19.57 22.49 18.53
N THR A 85 -19.46 23.56 19.32
CA THR A 85 -18.69 24.78 18.99
C THR A 85 -17.29 24.48 18.44
N GLY A 86 -16.58 23.50 18.99
CA GLY A 86 -15.27 23.08 18.52
C GLY A 86 -15.24 22.50 17.11
N SER A 87 -16.32 21.87 16.65
CA SER A 87 -16.42 21.27 15.31
C SER A 87 -16.91 22.26 14.27
N TYR A 88 -17.86 23.12 14.62
CA TYR A 88 -18.50 24.05 13.68
C TYR A 88 -17.84 25.43 13.59
N PHE A 89 -17.17 25.86 14.66
CA PHE A 89 -16.51 27.18 14.77
C PHE A 89 -15.05 27.00 15.24
N PRO A 90 -14.19 26.34 14.43
CA PRO A 90 -12.88 25.91 14.86
C PRO A 90 -11.91 27.06 15.19
N VAL A 91 -12.01 28.19 14.48
CA VAL A 91 -11.19 29.39 14.74
C VAL A 91 -11.57 29.98 16.10
N TYR A 92 -12.86 30.24 16.32
CA TYR A 92 -13.38 30.72 17.59
C TYR A 92 -12.95 29.83 18.75
N TYR A 93 -13.14 28.51 18.62
CA TYR A 93 -12.76 27.56 19.67
C TYR A 93 -11.25 27.53 19.93
N ALA A 94 -10.42 27.65 18.89
CA ALA A 94 -8.97 27.70 19.03
C ALA A 94 -8.50 28.94 19.81
N LEU A 95 -9.13 30.09 19.56
CA LEU A 95 -8.81 31.37 20.18
C LEU A 95 -9.34 31.50 21.61
N THR A 96 -10.55 31.00 21.89
CA THR A 96 -11.23 31.21 23.17
C THR A 96 -10.97 30.14 24.22
N HIS A 97 -10.62 28.92 23.83
CA HIS A 97 -10.49 27.84 24.81
C HIS A 97 -9.25 28.06 25.72
N PRO A 98 -9.38 28.08 27.06
CA PRO A 98 -8.28 28.45 27.98
C PRO A 98 -7.03 27.56 27.89
N LYS A 99 -7.23 26.26 27.65
CA LYS A 99 -6.14 25.28 27.43
C LYS A 99 -5.51 25.35 26.03
N LYS A 100 -5.99 26.26 25.17
CA LYS A 100 -5.49 26.51 23.82
C LYS A 100 -4.89 27.91 23.80
N LEU A 101 -5.31 28.75 22.86
CA LEU A 101 -4.78 30.11 22.74
C LEU A 101 -5.54 31.12 23.62
N GLY A 102 -6.53 30.70 24.42
CA GLY A 102 -7.37 31.60 25.24
C GLY A 102 -6.70 32.18 26.49
N ASN A 103 -5.42 31.88 26.74
CA ASN A 103 -4.71 32.44 27.89
C ASN A 103 -4.30 33.91 27.60
N LEU A 104 -4.99 34.85 28.26
CA LEU A 104 -4.74 36.29 28.14
C LEU A 104 -3.41 36.74 28.75
N GLN A 105 -2.88 35.99 29.71
CA GLN A 105 -1.65 36.33 30.44
C GLN A 105 -0.37 35.85 29.72
N CYS A 106 -0.51 35.18 28.58
CA CYS A 106 0.61 34.62 27.83
C CYS A 106 0.86 35.43 26.55
N HIS A 107 1.98 36.17 26.52
CA HIS A 107 2.36 36.98 25.35
C HIS A 107 2.56 36.14 24.07
N ALA A 108 3.10 34.93 24.18
CA ALA A 108 3.18 33.99 23.05
C ALA A 108 1.80 33.51 22.57
N SER A 109 0.80 33.42 23.47
CA SER A 109 -0.58 33.13 23.10
C SER A 109 -1.22 34.30 22.35
N GLN A 110 -1.06 35.53 22.82
CA GLN A 110 -1.50 36.74 22.10
C GLN A 110 -0.90 36.81 20.68
N PHE A 111 0.41 36.58 20.58
CA PHE A 111 1.11 36.57 19.30
C PHE A 111 0.55 35.50 18.35
N SER A 112 0.29 34.31 18.87
CA SER A 112 -0.25 33.18 18.11
C SER A 112 -1.72 33.38 17.70
N ARG A 113 -2.55 33.97 18.57
CA ARG A 113 -3.95 34.30 18.27
C ARG A 113 -4.06 35.24 17.08
N THR A 114 -3.26 36.31 17.11
CA THR A 114 -3.25 37.30 16.02
C THR A 114 -2.84 36.67 14.69
N ALA A 115 -1.79 35.83 14.70
CA ALA A 115 -1.36 35.12 13.50
C ALA A 115 -2.41 34.11 13.00
N LEU A 116 -3.07 33.36 13.90
CA LEU A 116 -4.13 32.42 13.53
C LEU A 116 -5.31 33.16 12.89
N SER A 117 -5.74 34.28 13.47
CA SER A 117 -6.79 35.12 12.91
C SER A 117 -6.44 35.57 11.50
N ASN A 118 -5.27 36.18 11.31
CA ASN A 118 -4.81 36.68 10.01
C ASN A 118 -4.84 35.60 8.91
N LEU A 119 -4.42 34.38 9.25
CA LEU A 119 -4.36 33.28 8.30
C LEU A 119 -5.74 32.78 7.86
N PHE A 120 -6.78 32.92 8.70
CA PHE A 120 -8.07 32.25 8.48
C PHE A 120 -9.28 33.20 8.42
N GLN A 121 -9.10 34.51 8.59
CA GLN A 121 -10.20 35.49 8.58
C GLN A 121 -10.86 35.72 7.21
N GLU A 122 -10.15 35.46 6.11
CA GLU A 122 -10.57 35.82 4.74
C GLU A 122 -10.70 34.61 3.80
N VAL A 123 -11.44 33.58 4.24
CA VAL A 123 -11.69 32.38 3.41
C VAL A 123 -13.10 32.41 2.84
N ALA A 124 -13.20 32.52 1.50
CA ALA A 124 -14.46 32.49 0.78
C ALA A 124 -14.90 31.05 0.43
N SER A 125 -16.21 30.80 0.44
CA SER A 125 -16.80 29.54 0.01
C SER A 125 -16.73 29.39 -1.52
N GLY A 126 -15.77 28.61 -2.02
CA GLY A 126 -15.59 28.36 -3.46
C GLY A 126 -15.53 26.86 -3.81
N ARG A 127 -15.75 26.51 -5.08
CA ARG A 127 -15.72 25.10 -5.57
C ARG A 127 -14.40 24.35 -5.31
N LEU A 128 -13.30 25.08 -5.07
CA LEU A 128 -11.97 24.54 -4.81
C LEU A 128 -11.61 24.47 -3.32
N VAL A 129 -12.52 24.85 -2.42
CA VAL A 129 -12.29 24.91 -0.97
C VAL A 129 -13.22 23.90 -0.28
N SER A 130 -12.66 22.98 0.50
CA SER A 130 -13.39 21.96 1.26
C SER A 130 -13.54 22.36 2.73
N ARG A 131 -14.76 22.29 3.27
CA ARG A 131 -15.07 22.64 4.67
C ARG A 131 -14.29 21.77 5.65
N HIS A 132 -14.17 20.48 5.34
CA HIS A 132 -13.38 19.54 6.12
C HIS A 132 -11.88 19.90 6.12
N ARG A 133 -11.34 20.29 4.96
CA ARG A 133 -9.93 20.70 4.85
C ARG A 133 -9.65 22.00 5.59
N PHE A 134 -10.57 22.96 5.52
CA PHE A 134 -10.45 24.21 6.28
C PHE A 134 -10.40 23.95 7.78
N TYR A 135 -11.33 23.14 8.31
CA TYR A 135 -11.31 22.70 9.71
C TYR A 135 -9.95 22.06 10.08
N GLN A 136 -9.46 21.16 9.22
CA GLN A 136 -8.19 20.49 9.46
C GLN A 136 -7.01 21.45 9.50
N HIS A 137 -6.96 22.43 8.59
CA HIS A 137 -5.88 23.43 8.54
C HIS A 137 -5.88 24.30 9.80
N VAL A 138 -7.04 24.76 10.27
CA VAL A 138 -7.16 25.53 11.52
C VAL A 138 -6.65 24.72 12.72
N VAL A 139 -7.04 23.45 12.81
CA VAL A 139 -6.60 22.54 13.88
C VAL A 139 -5.09 22.28 13.83
N ASP A 140 -4.55 22.04 12.63
CA ASP A 140 -3.13 21.76 12.45
C ASP A 140 -2.28 22.99 12.81
N THR A 141 -2.65 24.19 12.33
CA THR A 141 -1.98 25.45 12.68
C THR A 141 -2.04 25.75 14.18
N ARG A 142 -3.22 25.59 14.81
CA ARG A 142 -3.38 25.77 16.26
C ARG A 142 -2.43 24.87 17.05
N ASP A 143 -2.35 23.60 16.70
CA ASP A 143 -1.54 22.63 17.45
C ASP A 143 -0.04 22.92 17.32
N VAL A 144 0.41 23.42 16.16
CA VAL A 144 1.78 23.90 15.99
C VAL A 144 2.05 25.12 16.88
N MET A 145 1.15 26.10 16.91
CA MET A 145 1.28 27.26 17.80
C MET A 145 1.33 26.87 19.29
N MET A 146 0.48 25.92 19.70
CA MET A 146 0.50 25.40 21.07
C MET A 146 1.82 24.71 21.42
N ALA A 147 2.39 23.96 20.48
CA ALA A 147 3.70 23.35 20.68
C ALA A 147 4.80 24.43 20.78
N VAL A 148 4.73 25.50 19.97
CA VAL A 148 5.70 26.61 20.03
C VAL A 148 5.62 27.32 21.37
N ILE A 149 4.42 27.51 21.91
CA ILE A 149 4.24 28.05 23.26
C ILE A 149 4.82 27.09 24.32
N ALA A 150 4.58 25.78 24.17
CA ALA A 150 5.07 24.76 25.11
C ALA A 150 6.59 24.61 25.11
N SER A 151 7.29 24.97 24.03
CA SER A 151 8.76 24.98 23.97
C SER A 151 9.40 26.12 24.77
N GLY A 152 8.59 27.02 25.34
CA GLY A 152 9.06 28.21 26.05
C GLY A 152 9.52 29.34 25.10
N TRP A 153 9.17 29.26 23.81
CA TRP A 153 9.51 30.32 22.86
C TRP A 153 8.87 31.64 23.24
N GLN A 154 9.66 32.71 23.16
CA GLN A 154 9.20 34.09 23.34
C GLN A 154 9.40 34.87 22.03
N PRO A 155 8.37 35.60 21.57
CA PRO A 155 8.48 36.43 20.37
C PRO A 155 9.51 37.55 20.59
N LYS A 156 10.40 37.73 19.61
CA LYS A 156 11.36 38.85 19.57
C LYS A 156 10.88 39.91 18.58
N SER A 157 10.96 41.17 18.98
CA SER A 157 10.41 42.35 18.27
C SER A 157 11.25 42.80 17.07
N ALA A 158 11.49 41.96 16.06
CA ALA A 158 12.28 42.36 14.89
C ALA A 158 11.67 41.90 13.55
N SER A 159 11.42 42.89 12.67
CA SER A 159 11.19 42.97 11.21
C SER A 159 10.45 41.89 10.41
N LEU A 160 10.12 40.74 10.99
CA LEU A 160 9.36 39.67 10.35
C LEU A 160 7.87 39.80 10.64
N THR A 161 7.02 39.40 9.68
CA THR A 161 5.60 39.24 9.97
C THR A 161 5.39 38.17 11.05
N ARG A 162 4.30 38.27 11.82
CA ARG A 162 4.06 37.38 12.98
C ARG A 162 4.08 35.91 12.57
N GLU A 163 3.56 35.61 11.40
CA GLU A 163 3.52 34.28 10.79
C GLU A 163 4.94 33.77 10.50
N LYS A 164 5.80 34.59 9.89
CA LYS A 164 7.21 34.24 9.61
C LYS A 164 8.03 34.05 10.88
N ALA A 165 7.75 34.83 11.93
CA ALA A 165 8.42 34.67 13.22
C ALA A 165 8.05 33.35 13.91
N LEU A 166 6.78 32.91 13.82
CA LEU A 166 6.34 31.59 14.30
C LEU A 166 6.97 30.46 13.48
N LEU A 167 7.06 30.61 12.16
CA LEU A 167 7.73 29.63 11.32
C LEU A 167 9.22 29.49 11.70
N ALA A 168 9.91 30.61 11.92
CA ALA A 168 11.29 30.58 12.39
C ALA A 168 11.41 29.95 13.79
N ALA A 169 10.39 30.04 14.65
CA ALA A 169 10.37 29.39 15.95
C ALA A 169 10.30 27.86 15.84
N VAL A 170 9.52 27.36 14.88
CA VAL A 170 9.39 25.93 14.58
C VAL A 170 10.71 25.31 14.13
N HIS A 171 11.58 26.07 13.46
CA HIS A 171 12.88 25.59 12.99
C HIS A 171 14.03 25.70 14.01
N LYS A 172 13.77 26.17 15.24
CA LYS A 172 14.80 26.25 16.29
C LYS A 172 15.07 24.91 16.96
N ASP A 173 16.31 24.69 17.38
CA ASP A 173 16.78 23.48 18.06
C ASP A 173 15.95 23.06 19.28
N ALA A 174 15.47 24.03 20.07
CA ALA A 174 14.62 23.78 21.23
C ALA A 174 13.26 23.13 20.89
N PHE A 175 12.84 23.24 19.62
CA PHE A 175 11.57 22.67 19.15
C PHE A 175 11.71 21.20 18.74
N TYR A 176 12.90 20.74 18.30
CA TYR A 176 13.12 19.39 17.77
C TYR A 176 12.77 18.27 18.76
N GLY A 177 12.95 18.49 20.07
CA GLY A 177 12.59 17.52 21.11
C GLY A 177 11.09 17.32 21.29
N LEU A 178 10.25 18.21 20.77
CA LEU A 178 8.79 18.17 20.85
C LEU A 178 8.12 17.67 19.56
N ILE A 179 8.91 17.45 18.49
CA ILE A 179 8.41 17.01 17.19
C ILE A 179 8.20 15.49 17.21
N ASP A 180 6.98 15.07 17.52
CA ASP A 180 6.53 13.71 17.22
C ASP A 180 6.03 13.58 15.77
N LYS A 181 5.76 12.34 15.34
CA LYS A 181 5.27 12.08 13.97
C LYS A 181 3.94 12.78 13.66
N LYS A 182 3.09 13.04 14.66
CA LYS A 182 1.79 13.70 14.47
C LYS A 182 1.96 15.21 14.31
N LEU A 183 2.89 15.84 15.04
CA LEU A 183 3.19 17.25 14.95
C LEU A 183 3.96 17.59 13.66
N ALA A 184 4.85 16.70 13.21
CA ALA A 184 5.60 16.87 11.95
C ALA A 184 4.69 17.13 10.73
N SER A 185 3.63 16.32 10.55
CA SER A 185 2.66 16.53 9.45
C SER A 185 1.87 17.84 9.59
N LYS A 186 1.66 18.34 10.82
CA LYS A 186 0.98 19.62 11.06
C LYS A 186 1.89 20.80 10.78
N ILE A 187 3.18 20.67 11.10
CA ILE A 187 4.23 21.64 10.76
C ILE A 187 4.31 21.82 9.24
N GLU A 188 4.26 20.72 8.48
CA GLU A 188 4.26 20.78 7.01
C GLU A 188 3.05 21.58 6.47
N HIS A 189 1.83 21.31 6.94
CA HIS A 189 0.66 22.10 6.53
C HIS A 189 0.76 23.58 6.94
N PHE A 190 1.24 23.85 8.17
CA PHE A 190 1.46 25.20 8.65
C PHE A 190 2.48 25.96 7.78
N GLU A 191 3.58 25.30 7.40
CA GLU A 191 4.59 25.81 6.48
C GLU A 191 4.02 26.17 5.12
N MET A 192 3.26 25.25 4.52
CA MET A 192 2.65 25.47 3.21
C MET A 192 1.67 26.65 3.21
N ILE A 193 0.91 26.83 4.30
CA ILE A 193 -0.03 27.95 4.46
C ILE A 193 0.73 29.27 4.59
N ILE A 194 1.76 29.34 5.43
CA ILE A 194 2.55 30.57 5.62
C ILE A 194 3.35 30.97 4.37
N LYS A 195 3.88 29.99 3.64
CA LYS A 195 4.60 30.21 2.38
C LYS A 195 3.66 30.57 1.22
N GLY A 196 2.34 30.49 1.42
CA GLY A 196 1.33 30.76 0.38
C GLY A 196 1.24 29.65 -0.69
N GLU A 197 1.77 28.46 -0.41
CA GLU A 197 1.73 27.31 -1.33
C GLU A 197 0.33 26.69 -1.40
N ILE A 198 -0.43 26.78 -0.30
CA ILE A 198 -1.84 26.42 -0.23
C ILE A 198 -2.65 27.53 0.45
N GLU A 199 -3.83 27.81 -0.08
CA GLU A 199 -4.81 28.63 0.61
C GLU A 199 -5.55 27.77 1.66
N PRO A 200 -5.97 28.36 2.79
CA PRO A 200 -6.81 27.69 3.78
C PRO A 200 -8.01 26.96 3.15
N GLY A 201 -8.12 25.65 3.40
CA GLY A 201 -9.22 24.82 2.90
C GLY A 201 -9.14 24.39 1.42
N LYS A 202 -8.15 24.85 0.64
CA LYS A 202 -8.01 24.48 -0.77
C LYS A 202 -7.80 22.97 -0.93
N ILE A 203 -8.60 22.35 -1.80
CA ILE A 203 -8.40 20.96 -2.20
C ILE A 203 -7.18 20.95 -3.11
N GLN A 204 -6.06 20.37 -2.64
CA GLN A 204 -4.93 20.10 -3.51
C GLN A 204 -5.39 19.21 -4.66
N GLN A 205 -5.59 19.80 -5.85
CA GLN A 205 -5.43 19.03 -7.08
C GLN A 205 -4.00 18.51 -7.04
N GLN A 206 -3.83 17.19 -7.04
CA GLN A 206 -2.52 16.56 -7.13
C GLN A 206 -1.72 17.29 -8.20
N ARG A 207 -0.64 17.97 -7.78
CA ARG A 207 0.34 18.54 -8.68
C ARG A 207 0.73 17.44 -9.66
N MET A 208 0.34 17.59 -10.93
CA MET A 208 1.09 17.00 -12.02
C MET A 208 2.50 17.57 -11.91
N VAL A 209 3.44 16.74 -11.49
CA VAL A 209 4.85 17.11 -11.36
C VAL A 209 5.40 17.32 -12.77
N SER A 210 5.50 18.58 -13.19
CA SER A 210 6.38 19.00 -14.26
C SER A 210 7.73 19.42 -13.67
N GLY A 211 8.75 18.58 -13.91
CA GLY A 211 10.16 18.95 -14.12
C GLY A 211 10.92 19.78 -13.08
N GLY A 212 12.02 19.24 -12.57
CA GLY A 212 13.15 20.05 -12.09
C GLY A 212 13.99 19.39 -11.00
N GLY A 213 15.16 18.88 -11.38
CA GLY A 213 16.09 18.13 -10.54
C GLY A 213 16.53 18.78 -9.22
N GLY A 214 16.93 17.92 -8.26
CA GLY A 214 18.10 18.18 -7.43
C GLY A 214 17.94 17.97 -5.92
N ARG A 215 18.42 16.79 -5.47
CA ARG A 215 19.03 16.49 -4.16
C ARG A 215 18.14 16.46 -2.89
N GLY A 216 17.95 15.23 -2.42
CA GLY A 216 18.29 14.83 -1.04
C GLY A 216 17.21 14.98 0.04
N GLY A 217 16.75 13.84 0.58
CA GLY A 217 16.07 13.78 1.88
C GLY A 217 14.78 12.96 1.86
N GLU A 218 14.85 11.73 2.36
CA GLU A 218 13.68 10.90 2.67
C GLU A 218 12.72 11.62 3.62
N ILE A 219 11.50 11.92 3.17
CA ILE A 219 10.39 12.30 4.06
C ILE A 219 9.28 11.25 3.92
N ARG A 220 9.21 10.38 4.94
CA ARG A 220 8.13 9.42 5.14
C ARG A 220 6.83 10.17 5.45
N SER A 221 5.94 10.31 4.47
CA SER A 221 4.58 10.80 4.71
C SER A 221 3.78 9.78 5.52
N THR A 222 3.32 10.19 6.71
CA THR A 222 2.42 9.39 7.55
C THR A 222 0.98 9.76 7.20
N THR A 223 0.25 8.79 6.64
CA THR A 223 -1.13 8.94 6.20
C THR A 223 -2.06 8.98 7.42
N LYS A 224 -2.83 10.08 7.55
CA LYS A 224 -3.89 10.26 8.57
C LYS A 224 -4.98 9.19 8.38
N LYS A 225 -5.30 8.46 9.46
CA LYS A 225 -6.55 7.67 9.61
C LYS A 225 -7.70 8.66 9.72
N ASP A 226 -8.64 8.61 8.79
CA ASP A 226 -9.87 9.39 8.82
C ASP A 226 -10.83 8.78 9.87
N GLU A 227 -10.91 9.41 11.03
CA GLU A 227 -11.78 8.99 12.14
C GLU A 227 -13.26 9.05 11.76
N TRP A 228 -13.66 9.92 10.81
CA TRP A 228 -15.02 9.90 10.29
C TRP A 228 -15.29 8.64 9.47
N HIS A 229 -14.32 8.20 8.66
CA HIS A 229 -14.45 6.95 7.92
C HIS A 229 -14.47 5.75 8.88
N ALA A 230 -13.65 5.76 9.94
CA ALA A 230 -13.65 4.72 10.97
C ALA A 230 -14.94 4.72 11.81
N GLU A 231 -15.47 5.88 12.19
CA GLU A 231 -16.75 6.01 12.89
C GLU A 231 -17.93 5.67 11.99
N ARG A 232 -17.91 6.04 10.71
CA ARG A 232 -18.97 5.69 9.75
C ARG A 232 -18.99 4.19 9.45
N VAL A 233 -17.81 3.57 9.35
CA VAL A 233 -17.67 2.11 9.22
C VAL A 233 -18.08 1.42 10.52
N SER A 234 -17.78 1.99 11.70
CA SER A 234 -18.25 1.50 13.00
C SER A 234 -19.76 1.68 13.20
N GLU A 235 -20.34 2.79 12.73
CA GLU A 235 -21.79 3.06 12.72
C GLU A 235 -22.52 2.09 11.80
N LEU A 236 -21.99 1.84 10.60
CA LEU A 236 -22.55 0.86 9.66
C LEU A 236 -22.44 -0.57 10.22
N ALA A 237 -21.34 -0.89 10.90
CA ALA A 237 -21.16 -2.17 11.62
C ALA A 237 -22.09 -2.30 12.85
N LYS A 238 -22.47 -1.19 13.48
CA LYS A 238 -23.46 -1.17 14.58
C LYS A 238 -24.90 -1.20 14.07
N GLN A 239 -25.17 -0.62 12.90
CA GLN A 239 -26.48 -0.66 12.23
C GLN A 239 -26.78 -2.05 11.66
N SER A 240 -25.77 -2.83 11.28
CA SER A 240 -25.93 -4.24 10.87
C SER A 240 -26.15 -5.22 12.04
N MET A 241 -26.02 -4.76 13.30
CA MET A 241 -26.20 -5.58 14.51
C MET A 241 -27.49 -5.32 15.30
N ARG A 242 -28.42 -4.47 14.84
CA ARG A 242 -29.75 -4.39 15.47
C ARG A 242 -30.59 -5.60 15.04
N PRO A 243 -31.10 -6.43 15.98
CA PRO A 243 -32.08 -7.44 15.64
C PRO A 243 -33.32 -6.71 15.11
N ARG A 244 -33.62 -6.88 13.83
CA ARG A 244 -34.81 -6.33 13.20
C ARG A 244 -36.03 -6.86 13.97
N THR A 245 -36.67 -5.97 14.72
CA THR A 245 -37.97 -6.20 15.32
C THR A 245 -38.96 -6.59 14.24
N THR A 246 -39.64 -7.68 14.52
CA THR A 246 -40.72 -8.31 13.79
C THR A 246 -41.80 -7.29 13.40
N ARG A 247 -41.90 -6.99 12.09
CA ARG A 247 -43.16 -6.57 11.48
C ARG A 247 -43.65 -7.71 10.60
N ARG A 248 -44.76 -8.30 11.08
CA ARG A 248 -45.49 -9.45 10.53
C ARG A 248 -46.03 -9.18 9.13
N SER A 249 -46.04 -10.27 8.36
CA SER A 249 -46.95 -10.61 7.25
C SER A 249 -46.68 -10.01 5.88
N THR A 250 -46.00 -10.77 5.02
CA THR A 250 -46.69 -11.71 4.13
C THR A 250 -45.81 -12.93 3.85
N THR A 251 -46.41 -14.09 4.05
CA THR A 251 -45.87 -15.44 3.97
C THR A 251 -45.22 -15.74 2.61
N ARG A 252 -43.92 -16.06 2.59
CA ARG A 252 -43.36 -17.05 1.66
C ARG A 252 -42.05 -17.62 2.21
N ALA A 253 -41.92 -18.94 2.03
CA ALA A 253 -41.10 -19.85 2.80
C ALA A 253 -39.60 -19.50 2.86
N ILE A 254 -39.02 -19.80 4.02
CA ILE A 254 -37.57 -19.89 4.26
C ILE A 254 -37.01 -20.96 3.32
N TYR A 255 -36.23 -20.57 2.32
CA TYR A 255 -35.35 -21.49 1.59
C TYR A 255 -33.94 -21.41 2.18
N SER A 256 -33.47 -22.56 2.68
CA SER A 256 -32.13 -22.74 3.22
C SER A 256 -31.08 -22.48 2.13
N ARG A 257 -29.95 -21.85 2.49
CA ARG A 257 -28.90 -21.38 1.56
C ARG A 257 -28.26 -22.50 0.73
N ASP A 258 -28.39 -23.76 1.14
CA ASP A 258 -27.97 -24.95 0.38
C ASP A 258 -28.83 -25.22 -0.87
N THR A 259 -30.06 -24.70 -0.92
CA THR A 259 -30.95 -24.96 -2.07
C THR A 259 -30.59 -24.16 -3.31
N MET A 260 -29.99 -22.96 -3.21
CA MET A 260 -29.70 -22.15 -4.41
C MET A 260 -28.55 -22.70 -5.27
N VAL A 261 -27.52 -23.29 -4.65
CA VAL A 261 -26.43 -23.96 -5.37
C VAL A 261 -26.95 -25.26 -6.01
N ASP A 262 -27.78 -26.02 -5.28
CA ASP A 262 -28.38 -27.27 -5.78
C ASP A 262 -29.39 -27.02 -6.92
N THR A 263 -30.12 -25.88 -6.91
CA THR A 263 -31.06 -25.54 -7.99
C THR A 263 -30.32 -25.24 -9.30
N SER A 264 -29.22 -24.48 -9.23
CA SER A 264 -28.42 -24.09 -10.41
C SER A 264 -27.65 -25.27 -11.01
N LEU A 265 -27.18 -26.21 -10.17
CA LEU A 265 -26.54 -27.45 -10.61
C LEU A 265 -27.57 -28.41 -11.24
N ARG A 266 -28.78 -28.51 -10.68
CA ARG A 266 -29.87 -29.33 -11.23
C ARG A 266 -30.36 -28.82 -12.59
N ASP A 267 -30.39 -27.51 -12.81
CA ASP A 267 -30.71 -26.92 -14.14
C ASP A 267 -29.68 -27.34 -15.22
N MET A 268 -28.44 -27.67 -14.83
CA MET A 268 -27.41 -28.23 -15.71
C MET A 268 -27.41 -29.77 -15.75
N GLY A 269 -28.37 -30.42 -15.09
CA GLY A 269 -28.39 -31.89 -14.96
C GLY A 269 -27.20 -32.42 -14.15
N MET A 270 -26.75 -31.69 -13.13
CA MET A 270 -25.62 -32.07 -12.27
C MET A 270 -26.07 -32.09 -10.80
N GLN A 271 -25.53 -33.02 -10.01
CA GLN A 271 -25.76 -33.12 -8.57
C GLN A 271 -24.42 -33.24 -7.85
N ALA A 272 -24.25 -32.50 -6.75
CA ALA A 272 -23.09 -32.70 -5.88
C ALA A 272 -23.42 -33.80 -4.86
N LYS A 273 -22.61 -34.87 -4.83
CA LYS A 273 -22.69 -35.92 -3.81
C LYS A 273 -21.35 -36.03 -3.09
N THR A 274 -21.39 -36.25 -1.78
CA THR A 274 -20.21 -36.69 -1.04
C THR A 274 -19.77 -38.06 -1.53
N ALA A 275 -18.45 -38.26 -1.67
CA ALA A 275 -17.89 -39.55 -2.06
C ALA A 275 -18.38 -40.66 -1.10
N PRO A 276 -18.76 -41.85 -1.60
CA PRO A 276 -19.14 -42.95 -0.71
C PRO A 276 -17.94 -43.38 0.13
N ASP A 277 -18.17 -43.53 1.44
CA ASP A 277 -17.18 -44.01 2.42
C ASP A 277 -16.75 -45.45 2.07
N GLY A 278 -15.74 -45.56 1.22
CA GLY A 278 -15.06 -46.81 0.95
C GLY A 278 -14.26 -47.21 2.18
N HIS A 279 -14.72 -48.24 2.90
CA HIS A 279 -14.00 -48.85 4.03
C HIS A 279 -12.55 -49.17 3.63
N GLY A 280 -11.61 -48.33 4.10
CA GLY A 280 -10.17 -48.54 3.94
C GLY A 280 -9.32 -47.32 3.59
N ALA A 281 -9.88 -46.12 3.43
CA ALA A 281 -9.11 -44.90 3.15
C ALA A 281 -9.14 -43.92 4.34
N ASN A 282 -7.99 -43.27 4.60
CA ASN A 282 -7.75 -42.26 5.64
C ASN A 282 -8.94 -41.32 5.88
N GLU A 283 -9.11 -40.87 7.13
CA GLU A 283 -10.06 -39.84 7.61
C GLU A 283 -10.05 -38.50 6.81
N SER A 284 -9.19 -38.37 5.77
CA SER A 284 -9.08 -37.25 4.85
C SER A 284 -9.93 -37.36 3.57
N THR A 285 -10.75 -38.39 3.40
CA THR A 285 -11.55 -38.59 2.15
C THR A 285 -13.03 -38.24 2.29
N SER A 286 -13.53 -38.08 3.51
CA SER A 286 -14.95 -37.94 3.85
C SER A 286 -15.59 -36.60 3.43
N GLU A 287 -14.81 -35.64 2.94
CA GLU A 287 -15.30 -34.29 2.56
C GLU A 287 -15.09 -33.95 1.08
N THR A 288 -14.84 -34.94 0.22
CA THR A 288 -14.74 -34.70 -1.23
C THR A 288 -16.14 -34.66 -1.84
N LEU A 289 -16.62 -33.47 -2.22
CA LEU A 289 -17.83 -33.31 -3.04
C LEU A 289 -17.51 -33.68 -4.49
N ILE A 290 -18.13 -34.76 -4.98
CA ILE A 290 -18.03 -35.23 -6.36
C ILE A 290 -19.27 -34.75 -7.12
N LEU A 291 -19.07 -34.07 -8.24
CA LEU A 291 -20.14 -33.73 -9.18
C LEU A 291 -20.53 -34.98 -9.97
N TYR A 292 -21.82 -35.30 -9.97
CA TYR A 292 -22.39 -36.47 -10.62
C TYR A 292 -23.53 -36.07 -11.56
N ARG A 293 -23.60 -36.69 -12.74
CA ARG A 293 -24.73 -36.56 -13.67
C ARG A 293 -25.78 -37.63 -13.36
N PRO A 294 -27.07 -37.30 -13.24
CA PRO A 294 -28.13 -38.29 -13.07
C PRO A 294 -28.33 -39.15 -14.33
N THR A 295 -27.86 -38.72 -15.50
CA THR A 295 -27.90 -39.47 -16.77
C THR A 295 -26.50 -39.90 -17.23
N PRO A 296 -26.32 -41.14 -17.71
CA PRO A 296 -25.03 -41.62 -18.23
C PRO A 296 -24.51 -40.73 -19.37
N SER A 297 -23.23 -40.39 -19.34
CA SER A 297 -22.54 -39.58 -20.34
C SER A 297 -21.20 -40.20 -20.69
N MET A 298 -20.74 -40.01 -21.94
CA MET A 298 -19.40 -40.38 -22.40
C MET A 298 -18.32 -39.35 -21.97
N GLN A 299 -18.73 -38.24 -21.35
CA GLN A 299 -17.83 -37.17 -20.90
C GLN A 299 -17.21 -37.51 -19.55
N THR A 300 -15.96 -37.09 -19.34
CA THR A 300 -15.22 -37.38 -18.11
C THR A 300 -15.58 -36.40 -16.99
N PRO A 301 -15.37 -36.74 -15.70
CA PRO A 301 -15.53 -35.79 -14.59
C PRO A 301 -14.71 -34.50 -14.72
N ALA A 302 -13.62 -34.51 -15.49
CA ALA A 302 -12.84 -33.31 -15.79
C ALA A 302 -13.56 -32.38 -16.78
N ASP A 303 -14.27 -32.93 -17.76
CA ASP A 303 -15.08 -32.17 -18.72
C ASP A 303 -16.27 -31.50 -18.01
N ASP A 304 -16.86 -32.20 -17.05
CA ASP A 304 -17.94 -31.74 -16.19
C ASP A 304 -17.52 -30.52 -15.36
N CYS A 305 -16.34 -30.58 -14.76
CA CYS A 305 -15.77 -29.47 -14.00
C CYS A 305 -15.45 -28.27 -14.90
N ARG A 306 -14.99 -28.50 -16.14
CA ARG A 306 -14.77 -27.43 -17.13
C ARG A 306 -16.08 -26.80 -17.57
N LEU A 307 -17.13 -27.59 -17.77
CA LEU A 307 -18.45 -27.12 -18.18
C LEU A 307 -19.10 -26.26 -17.10
N VAL A 308 -19.08 -26.70 -15.83
CA VAL A 308 -19.58 -25.92 -14.69
C VAL A 308 -18.77 -24.63 -14.51
N ARG A 309 -17.44 -24.67 -14.65
CA ARG A 309 -16.60 -23.45 -14.60
C ARG A 309 -16.91 -22.48 -15.75
N GLY A 310 -17.09 -22.99 -16.97
CA GLY A 310 -17.48 -22.18 -18.13
C GLY A 310 -18.85 -21.52 -17.95
N TRP A 311 -19.80 -22.24 -17.34
CA TRP A 311 -21.15 -21.74 -17.09
C TRP A 311 -21.18 -20.69 -15.97
N MET A 312 -20.41 -20.90 -14.88
CA MET A 312 -20.25 -19.89 -13.82
C MET A 312 -19.51 -18.63 -14.32
N ALA A 313 -18.59 -18.77 -15.27
CA ALA A 313 -17.96 -17.64 -15.94
C ALA A 313 -18.94 -16.86 -16.85
N GLY A 314 -20.00 -17.51 -17.33
CA GLY A 314 -21.07 -16.92 -18.14
C GLY A 314 -22.26 -16.35 -17.35
N ALA A 315 -22.31 -16.50 -16.02
CA ALA A 315 -23.47 -16.08 -15.22
C ALA A 315 -23.60 -14.54 -15.17
N PRO A 316 -24.81 -13.96 -15.32
CA PRO A 316 -25.01 -12.49 -15.47
C PRO A 316 -24.63 -11.66 -14.24
N THR A 317 -24.41 -12.28 -13.07
CA THR A 317 -24.06 -11.61 -11.83
C THR A 317 -22.54 -11.51 -11.58
N THR A 318 -21.70 -12.07 -12.47
CA THR A 318 -20.23 -11.92 -12.44
C THR A 318 -19.71 -10.83 -13.39
N SER A 319 -20.58 -10.18 -14.15
CA SER A 319 -20.23 -9.23 -15.23
C SER A 319 -20.70 -7.79 -14.98
N LEU A 320 -20.47 -7.25 -13.78
CA LEU A 320 -20.31 -5.79 -13.69
C LEU A 320 -19.01 -5.43 -14.41
N LYS A 321 -19.12 -4.95 -15.66
CA LYS A 321 -17.99 -4.43 -16.47
C LYS A 321 -17.15 -3.51 -15.57
N SER A 322 -15.87 -3.85 -15.38
CA SER A 322 -14.98 -2.98 -14.63
C SER A 322 -14.83 -1.65 -15.39
N VAL A 323 -14.58 -0.54 -14.68
CA VAL A 323 -14.29 0.77 -15.30
C VAL A 323 -13.11 0.67 -16.30
N THR A 324 -12.21 -0.30 -16.10
CA THR A 324 -11.10 -0.61 -17.01
C THR A 324 -11.52 -1.31 -18.31
N ASP A 325 -12.61 -2.09 -18.35
CA ASP A 325 -13.09 -2.73 -19.59
C ASP A 325 -13.83 -1.77 -20.51
N LEU A 326 -14.34 -0.65 -19.98
CA LEU A 326 -14.94 0.41 -20.79
C LEU A 326 -13.93 1.12 -21.71
N ALA A 327 -12.62 0.92 -21.47
CA ALA A 327 -11.55 1.53 -22.24
C ALA A 327 -10.87 0.57 -23.25
N ARG A 328 -11.19 -0.72 -23.24
CA ARG A 328 -10.58 -1.72 -24.14
C ARG A 328 -11.35 -1.85 -25.45
N LEU A 329 -10.63 -2.13 -26.53
CA LEU A 329 -11.17 -2.46 -27.84
C LEU A 329 -11.38 -3.98 -27.92
N THR A 330 -12.34 -4.41 -28.73
CA THR A 330 -12.49 -5.84 -29.05
C THR A 330 -11.40 -6.28 -30.04
N PRO A 331 -11.05 -7.59 -30.11
CA PRO A 331 -10.12 -8.10 -31.12
C PRO A 331 -10.47 -7.65 -32.54
N ASP A 332 -11.74 -7.77 -32.95
CA ASP A 332 -12.21 -7.31 -34.27
C ASP A 332 -11.99 -5.80 -34.53
N GLN A 333 -12.02 -4.98 -33.47
CA GLN A 333 -11.73 -3.55 -33.61
C GLN A 333 -10.24 -3.31 -33.76
N VAL A 334 -9.40 -4.07 -33.05
CA VAL A 334 -7.95 -4.01 -33.19
C VAL A 334 -7.53 -4.49 -34.59
N ASP A 335 -8.06 -5.61 -35.07
CA ASP A 335 -7.75 -6.13 -36.41
C ASP A 335 -8.14 -5.13 -37.50
N ARG A 336 -9.31 -4.48 -37.35
CA ARG A 336 -9.73 -3.38 -38.25
C ARG A 336 -8.79 -2.18 -38.19
N VAL A 337 -8.28 -1.82 -37.02
CA VAL A 337 -7.26 -0.75 -36.89
C VAL A 337 -5.97 -1.17 -37.60
N MET A 338 -5.47 -2.37 -37.33
CA MET A 338 -4.19 -2.84 -37.88
C MET A 338 -4.25 -3.09 -39.40
N SER A 339 -5.44 -3.39 -39.94
CA SER A 339 -5.66 -3.56 -41.38
C SER A 339 -5.99 -2.25 -42.12
N SER A 340 -6.13 -1.13 -41.40
CA SER A 340 -6.49 0.15 -42.00
C SER A 340 -5.29 0.88 -42.63
N CYS A 341 -5.54 1.84 -43.52
CA CYS A 341 -4.50 2.62 -44.19
C CYS A 341 -3.90 3.70 -43.27
N LEU A 342 -3.28 3.30 -42.16
CA LEU A 342 -2.51 4.19 -41.30
C LEU A 342 -1.19 4.58 -41.96
N THR A 343 -0.74 5.82 -41.73
CA THR A 343 0.63 6.20 -42.11
C THR A 343 1.66 5.28 -41.42
N PRO A 344 2.81 4.94 -42.05
CA PRO A 344 3.76 3.95 -41.51
C PRO A 344 4.17 4.21 -40.05
N VAL A 345 4.42 5.47 -39.68
CA VAL A 345 4.77 5.86 -38.31
C VAL A 345 3.62 5.63 -37.31
N CYS A 346 2.37 5.86 -37.73
CA CYS A 346 1.19 5.59 -36.91
C CYS A 346 0.94 4.09 -36.75
N GLN A 347 1.17 3.29 -37.80
CA GLN A 347 1.09 1.83 -37.73
C GLN A 347 2.13 1.26 -36.77
N LEU A 348 3.37 1.76 -36.84
CA LEU A 348 4.46 1.36 -35.94
C LEU A 348 4.15 1.75 -34.49
N PHE A 349 3.66 2.96 -34.28
CA PHE A 349 3.25 3.43 -32.96
C PHE A 349 2.10 2.58 -32.39
N ALA A 350 1.06 2.29 -33.19
CA ALA A 350 -0.06 1.43 -32.78
C ALA A 350 0.40 0.00 -32.44
N THR A 351 1.30 -0.57 -33.25
CA THR A 351 1.90 -1.89 -32.99
C THR A 351 2.58 -1.91 -31.62
N LEU A 352 3.46 -0.94 -31.34
CA LEU A 352 4.18 -0.88 -30.07
C LEU A 352 3.24 -0.62 -28.88
N LEU A 353 2.17 0.16 -29.04
CA LEU A 353 1.17 0.33 -27.98
C LEU A 353 0.45 -0.98 -27.65
N LEU A 354 0.12 -1.79 -28.66
CA LEU A 354 -0.56 -3.08 -28.48
C LEU A 354 0.38 -4.16 -27.93
N SER A 355 1.64 -4.20 -28.38
CA SER A 355 2.60 -5.22 -27.95
C SER A 355 3.29 -4.93 -26.62
N THR A 356 3.38 -3.66 -26.21
CA THR A 356 3.96 -3.29 -24.90
C THR A 356 2.92 -2.84 -23.90
N GLY A 357 1.82 -2.22 -24.34
CA GLY A 357 0.88 -1.58 -23.42
C GLY A 357 1.38 -0.27 -22.80
N LEU A 358 2.54 0.24 -23.21
CA LEU A 358 3.09 1.50 -22.69
C LEU A 358 2.07 2.65 -22.82
N PRO A 359 1.98 3.55 -21.82
CA PRO A 359 1.15 4.75 -21.95
C PRO A 359 1.53 5.55 -23.19
N PRO A 360 0.57 6.04 -24.00
CA PRO A 360 0.89 6.72 -25.26
C PRO A 360 1.83 7.91 -25.13
N ALA A 361 1.64 8.74 -24.09
CA ALA A 361 2.52 9.87 -23.81
C ALA A 361 3.96 9.43 -23.49
N ARG A 362 4.12 8.27 -22.84
CA ARG A 362 5.42 7.71 -22.50
C ARG A 362 6.12 7.14 -23.73
N LEU A 363 5.42 6.37 -24.56
CA LEU A 363 5.96 5.88 -25.82
C LEU A 363 6.30 7.04 -26.78
N ALA A 364 5.50 8.11 -26.80
CA ALA A 364 5.80 9.32 -27.59
C ALA A 364 7.10 10.03 -27.16
N SER A 365 7.56 9.79 -25.93
CA SER A 365 8.83 10.31 -25.41
C SER A 365 10.06 9.44 -25.73
N LEU A 366 9.88 8.35 -26.48
CA LEU A 366 10.95 7.45 -26.94
C LEU A 366 12.07 8.26 -27.59
N ALA A 367 13.30 8.06 -27.13
CA ALA A 367 14.48 8.72 -27.64
C ALA A 367 15.43 7.72 -28.30
N VAL A 368 16.02 8.10 -29.44
CA VAL A 368 17.05 7.29 -30.10
C VAL A 368 18.42 7.58 -29.49
N LYS A 369 19.12 6.55 -29.03
CA LYS A 369 20.50 6.63 -28.52
C LYS A 369 21.42 5.82 -29.43
N GLN A 370 22.38 6.50 -30.06
CA GLN A 370 23.35 5.89 -30.98
C GLN A 370 24.61 5.37 -30.29
N SER A 371 24.89 5.73 -29.03
CA SER A 371 26.07 5.26 -28.31
C SER A 371 25.73 4.11 -27.36
N CYS A 372 26.54 3.04 -27.39
CA CYS A 372 26.52 1.86 -26.52
C CYS A 372 26.78 2.17 -25.03
N ASP A 373 25.85 2.82 -24.34
CA ASP A 373 25.94 2.95 -22.88
C ASP A 373 24.67 2.44 -22.19
N LEU A 374 24.36 1.16 -22.47
CA LEU A 374 23.28 0.44 -21.79
C LEU A 374 23.47 0.52 -20.26
N GLU A 375 24.71 0.49 -19.77
CA GLU A 375 25.03 0.65 -18.36
C GLU A 375 24.68 2.04 -17.83
N ALA A 376 25.02 3.13 -18.53
CA ALA A 376 24.59 4.47 -18.14
C ALA A 376 23.07 4.64 -18.21
N ILE A 377 22.39 3.97 -19.15
CA ILE A 377 20.93 3.98 -19.19
C ILE A 377 20.36 3.27 -17.96
N ILE A 378 20.83 2.06 -17.65
CA ILE A 378 20.35 1.25 -16.53
C ILE A 378 20.59 1.94 -15.18
N THR A 379 21.72 2.62 -15.04
CA THR A 379 22.07 3.40 -13.85
C THR A 379 21.39 4.78 -13.80
N SER A 380 20.83 5.25 -14.92
CA SER A 380 20.09 6.51 -14.95
C SER A 380 18.75 6.41 -14.21
N THR A 381 18.32 7.55 -13.65
CA THR A 381 16.99 7.68 -13.05
C THR A 381 15.92 8.05 -14.06
N ASN A 382 16.24 8.14 -15.36
CA ASN A 382 15.33 8.62 -16.38
C ASN A 382 14.21 7.59 -16.66
N GLU A 383 12.98 8.08 -16.71
CA GLU A 383 11.78 7.27 -16.90
C GLU A 383 11.42 7.04 -18.39
N ARG A 384 12.07 7.78 -19.28
CA ARG A 384 11.79 7.73 -20.73
C ARG A 384 12.22 6.38 -21.33
N PRO A 385 11.48 5.88 -22.33
CA PRO A 385 11.92 4.73 -23.11
C PRO A 385 13.03 5.13 -24.09
N TYR A 386 13.90 4.17 -24.43
CA TYR A 386 14.99 4.36 -25.39
C TYR A 386 14.94 3.31 -26.49
N TRP A 387 15.24 3.74 -27.71
CA TRP A 387 15.58 2.88 -28.84
C TRP A 387 17.09 2.85 -29.02
N LEU A 388 17.67 1.64 -29.05
CA LEU A 388 19.09 1.37 -29.25
C LEU A 388 19.26 0.66 -30.61
N PRO A 389 19.46 1.40 -31.72
CA PRO A 389 19.52 0.83 -33.06
C PRO A 389 20.60 -0.24 -33.22
N GLU A 390 21.78 -0.02 -32.62
CA GLU A 390 22.94 -0.92 -32.74
C GLU A 390 22.68 -2.31 -32.15
N HIS A 391 21.84 -2.39 -31.12
CA HIS A 391 21.46 -3.65 -30.47
C HIS A 391 20.08 -4.16 -30.88
N GLN A 392 19.35 -3.40 -31.70
CA GLN A 392 17.94 -3.62 -31.99
C GLN A 392 17.07 -3.76 -30.73
N LEU A 393 17.38 -2.99 -29.67
CA LEU A 393 16.72 -3.07 -28.36
C LEU A 393 15.84 -1.85 -28.07
N ILE A 394 14.60 -2.09 -27.65
CA ILE A 394 13.81 -1.12 -26.89
C ILE A 394 14.00 -1.39 -25.40
N VAL A 395 14.35 -0.35 -24.65
CA VAL A 395 14.54 -0.44 -23.19
C VAL A 395 13.75 0.64 -22.47
N TYR A 396 13.10 0.29 -21.36
CA TYR A 396 12.34 1.22 -20.54
C TYR A 396 12.17 0.73 -19.11
N ARG A 397 11.99 1.68 -18.19
CA ARG A 397 11.94 1.40 -16.74
C ARG A 397 10.55 0.98 -16.25
N LEU A 398 10.49 0.13 -15.24
CA LEU A 398 9.31 -0.12 -14.42
C LEU A 398 9.15 1.03 -13.42
N LEU A 399 8.03 1.76 -13.47
CA LEU A 399 7.84 2.99 -12.69
C LEU A 399 7.33 2.74 -11.26
N ASP A 400 6.71 1.60 -11.03
CA ASP A 400 6.21 1.15 -9.74
C ASP A 400 6.47 -0.36 -9.59
N GLY A 401 6.20 -0.92 -8.41
CA GLY A 401 6.49 -2.31 -8.08
C GLY A 401 7.91 -2.53 -7.57
N PRO A 402 8.83 -3.13 -8.36
CA PRO A 402 10.20 -3.37 -7.94
C PRO A 402 10.97 -2.07 -7.68
N VAL A 403 11.74 -2.06 -6.58
CA VAL A 403 12.57 -0.93 -6.15
C VAL A 403 14.00 -1.14 -6.65
N PRO A 404 14.64 -0.14 -7.27
CA PRO A 404 16.02 -0.26 -7.74
C PRO A 404 16.98 -0.50 -6.58
N ARG A 405 18.02 -1.29 -6.82
CA ARG A 405 19.12 -1.53 -5.88
C ARG A 405 20.46 -1.45 -6.60
N ASP A 406 21.48 -0.99 -5.89
CA ASP A 406 22.84 -0.87 -6.41
C ASP A 406 23.40 -2.22 -6.87
N THR A 407 23.01 -3.31 -6.23
CA THR A 407 23.42 -4.68 -6.57
C THR A 407 22.73 -5.23 -7.81
N SER A 408 21.62 -4.63 -8.26
CA SER A 408 20.79 -5.15 -9.35
C SER A 408 19.98 -4.03 -10.04
N PRO A 409 20.63 -2.98 -10.58
CA PRO A 409 19.94 -1.82 -11.15
C PRO A 409 19.08 -2.19 -12.37
N ALA A 410 19.53 -3.19 -13.14
CA ALA A 410 18.81 -3.74 -14.29
C ALA A 410 17.45 -4.35 -13.93
N ALA A 411 17.22 -4.79 -12.69
CA ALA A 411 15.97 -5.47 -12.30
C ALA A 411 14.72 -4.60 -12.49
N THR A 412 14.88 -3.27 -12.53
CA THR A 412 13.78 -2.32 -12.77
C THR A 412 13.60 -1.95 -14.24
N TRP A 413 14.30 -2.60 -15.17
CA TRP A 413 14.21 -2.30 -16.60
C TRP A 413 13.55 -3.45 -17.35
N VAL A 414 12.74 -3.14 -18.35
CA VAL A 414 12.27 -4.05 -19.40
C VAL A 414 13.15 -3.81 -20.63
N MET A 415 13.57 -4.89 -21.28
CA MET A 415 14.45 -4.88 -22.45
C MET A 415 13.86 -5.86 -23.45
N LEU A 416 13.53 -5.37 -24.65
CA LEU A 416 12.87 -6.15 -25.69
C LEU A 416 13.66 -6.01 -26.98
N ALA A 417 14.01 -7.14 -27.59
CA ALA A 417 14.61 -7.19 -28.91
C ALA A 417 13.50 -7.04 -29.96
N LEU A 418 13.71 -6.14 -30.92
CA LEU A 418 12.79 -5.97 -32.04
C LEU A 418 13.18 -6.92 -33.19
N PRO A 419 12.21 -7.54 -33.88
CA PRO A 419 12.47 -8.22 -35.15
C PRO A 419 13.09 -7.25 -36.17
N ALA A 420 13.92 -7.77 -37.07
CA ALA A 420 14.67 -6.96 -38.03
C ALA A 420 13.77 -6.03 -38.89
N SER A 421 12.58 -6.51 -39.28
CA SER A 421 11.58 -5.73 -40.01
C SER A 421 11.09 -4.52 -39.22
N LEU A 422 10.76 -4.72 -37.95
CA LEU A 422 10.31 -3.68 -37.02
C LEU A 422 11.45 -2.70 -36.65
N ALA A 423 12.66 -3.23 -36.43
CA ALA A 423 13.86 -2.45 -36.16
C ALA A 423 14.25 -1.55 -37.35
N SER A 424 14.18 -2.09 -38.57
CA SER A 424 14.42 -1.36 -39.81
C SER A 424 13.37 -0.26 -39.99
N ALA A 425 12.08 -0.57 -39.81
CA ALA A 425 11.00 0.41 -39.89
C ALA A 425 11.17 1.56 -38.88
N LEU A 426 11.58 1.27 -37.65
CA LEU A 426 11.83 2.27 -36.61
C LEU A 426 13.06 3.14 -36.91
N THR A 427 14.10 2.56 -37.50
CA THR A 427 15.35 3.26 -37.84
C THR A 427 15.21 4.10 -39.11
N GLY A 428 14.37 3.66 -40.05
CA GLY A 428 14.07 4.36 -41.30
C GLY A 428 13.15 5.57 -41.17
N LEU A 429 12.64 5.87 -39.97
CA LEU A 429 11.85 7.08 -39.74
C LEU A 429 12.73 8.33 -39.84
N GLU A 430 12.27 9.33 -40.59
CA GLU A 430 12.88 10.65 -40.57
C GLU A 430 12.61 11.33 -39.23
N VAL A 431 13.65 11.52 -38.40
CA VAL A 431 13.48 12.07 -37.05
C VAL A 431 14.10 13.47 -36.94
N PRO A 432 13.29 14.54 -36.78
CA PRO A 432 13.81 15.88 -36.50
C PRO A 432 14.50 15.93 -35.14
N PHE A 433 15.45 16.84 -34.96
CA PHE A 433 16.13 17.02 -33.68
C PHE A 433 15.21 17.71 -32.66
N PRO A 434 15.10 17.22 -31.40
CA PRO A 434 15.77 16.04 -30.82
C PRO A 434 15.19 14.72 -31.33
N ARG A 435 16.05 13.71 -31.56
CA ARG A 435 15.72 12.39 -32.15
C ARG A 435 14.64 11.61 -31.37
N ARG A 436 13.37 11.98 -31.54
CA ARG A 436 12.19 11.37 -30.95
C ARG A 436 11.20 10.95 -32.05
N PRO A 437 11.24 9.67 -32.49
CA PRO A 437 10.49 9.20 -33.67
C PRO A 437 8.96 9.30 -33.50
N PHE A 438 8.47 9.32 -32.27
CA PHE A 438 7.03 9.34 -31.98
C PHE A 438 6.49 10.66 -31.42
N GLN A 439 7.28 11.74 -31.47
CA GLN A 439 6.82 13.04 -31.03
C GLN A 439 5.62 13.52 -31.88
N GLY A 440 4.48 13.77 -31.25
CA GLY A 440 3.25 14.23 -31.92
C GLY A 440 2.44 13.13 -32.64
N VAL A 441 2.99 11.92 -32.81
CA VAL A 441 2.34 10.83 -33.57
C VAL A 441 1.00 10.39 -32.96
N GLY A 442 0.86 10.43 -31.63
CA GLY A 442 -0.39 10.07 -30.96
C GLY A 442 -1.58 10.94 -31.37
N ALA A 443 -1.38 12.23 -31.65
CA ALA A 443 -2.43 13.12 -32.12
C ALA A 443 -2.84 12.77 -33.57
N SER A 444 -1.86 12.54 -34.44
CA SER A 444 -2.07 12.12 -35.83
C SER A 444 -2.80 10.77 -35.91
N LEU A 445 -2.39 9.79 -35.10
CA LEU A 445 -3.06 8.48 -35.01
C LEU A 445 -4.53 8.66 -34.59
N ASN A 446 -4.81 9.42 -33.52
CA ASN A 446 -6.18 9.66 -33.09
C ASN A 446 -7.03 10.38 -34.14
N GLN A 447 -6.44 11.30 -34.92
CA GLN A 447 -7.14 11.98 -36.01
C GLN A 447 -7.50 11.01 -37.15
N GLN A 448 -6.57 10.14 -37.55
CA GLN A 448 -6.82 9.10 -38.56
C GLN A 448 -7.89 8.12 -38.08
N LEU A 449 -7.78 7.61 -36.85
CA LEU A 449 -8.76 6.69 -36.25
C LEU A 449 -10.16 7.31 -36.15
N ARG A 450 -10.27 8.58 -35.73
CA ARG A 450 -11.57 9.28 -35.66
C ARG A 450 -12.23 9.39 -37.02
N ARG A 451 -11.47 9.66 -38.09
CA ARG A 451 -12.00 9.74 -39.46
C ARG A 451 -12.47 8.39 -39.97
N MET A 452 -11.69 7.32 -39.73
CA MET A 452 -12.01 5.98 -40.22
C MET A 452 -13.18 5.33 -39.47
N PHE A 453 -13.32 5.61 -38.17
CA PHE A 453 -14.34 5.02 -37.31
C PHE A 453 -15.49 6.00 -36.99
N ALA A 454 -15.64 7.08 -37.76
CA ALA A 454 -16.69 8.08 -37.53
C ALA A 454 -18.10 7.46 -37.58
N ASP A 455 -18.34 6.60 -38.57
CA ASP A 455 -19.63 5.95 -38.80
C ASP A 455 -19.68 4.50 -38.25
N SER A 456 -18.65 4.08 -37.52
CA SER A 456 -18.60 2.75 -36.94
C SER A 456 -19.35 2.71 -35.60
N PRO A 457 -20.33 1.81 -35.40
CA PRO A 457 -21.02 1.70 -34.12
C PRO A 457 -20.05 1.21 -33.03
N GLY A 458 -20.20 1.77 -31.82
CA GLY A 458 -19.45 1.36 -30.63
C GLY A 458 -18.35 2.33 -30.18
N ILE A 459 -17.33 1.78 -29.52
CA ILE A 459 -16.25 2.54 -28.88
C ILE A 459 -15.21 2.94 -29.95
N THR A 460 -15.07 4.23 -30.24
CA THR A 460 -14.06 4.74 -31.21
C THR A 460 -12.63 4.37 -30.80
N PRO A 461 -11.82 3.73 -31.65
CA PRO A 461 -10.41 3.47 -31.35
C PRO A 461 -9.61 4.75 -31.08
N THR A 462 -8.71 4.70 -30.10
CA THR A 462 -7.74 5.77 -29.80
C THR A 462 -6.43 5.16 -29.33
N ALA A 463 -5.33 5.91 -29.34
CA ALA A 463 -4.03 5.47 -28.83
C ALA A 463 -4.11 4.94 -27.38
N HIS A 464 -4.89 5.60 -26.51
CA HIS A 464 -5.10 5.13 -25.14
C HIS A 464 -5.86 3.81 -25.08
N ARG A 465 -6.87 3.63 -25.94
CA ARG A 465 -7.64 2.39 -26.00
C ARG A 465 -6.83 1.24 -26.59
N LEU A 466 -5.96 1.51 -27.57
CA LEU A 466 -4.99 0.53 -28.09
C LEU A 466 -4.02 0.08 -26.98
N SER A 467 -3.40 1.02 -26.28
CA SER A 467 -2.54 0.72 -25.12
C SER A 467 -3.28 -0.08 -24.04
N ALA A 468 -4.52 0.27 -23.70
CA ALA A 468 -5.33 -0.48 -22.73
C ALA A 468 -5.70 -1.90 -23.21
N SER A 469 -5.81 -2.10 -24.53
CA SER A 469 -6.15 -3.38 -25.15
C SER A 469 -4.98 -4.35 -25.20
N SER A 470 -3.74 -3.87 -25.06
CA SER A 470 -2.53 -4.71 -24.97
C SER A 470 -2.68 -5.88 -24.00
N TRP A 471 -3.35 -5.64 -22.85
CA TRP A 471 -3.61 -6.67 -21.85
C TRP A 471 -4.27 -7.92 -22.43
N LEU A 472 -5.20 -7.77 -23.38
CA LEU A 472 -5.90 -8.89 -24.00
C LEU A 472 -4.98 -9.78 -24.84
N TYR A 473 -3.87 -9.22 -25.33
CA TYR A 473 -2.88 -9.90 -26.14
C TYR A 473 -1.72 -10.42 -25.29
N CYS A 474 -1.23 -9.62 -24.33
CA CYS A 474 -0.11 -10.02 -23.48
C CYS A 474 -0.48 -11.08 -22.43
N ARG A 475 -1.70 -11.01 -21.88
CA ARG A 475 -2.07 -11.87 -20.74
C ARG A 475 -2.19 -13.37 -21.06
N PRO A 476 -2.75 -13.79 -22.21
CA PRO A 476 -2.85 -15.21 -22.57
C PRO A 476 -1.49 -15.92 -22.64
N ASP A 477 -0.46 -15.22 -23.12
CA ASP A 477 0.89 -15.75 -23.27
C ASP A 477 1.75 -15.55 -22.00
N ALA A 478 1.26 -14.78 -21.02
CA ALA A 478 1.95 -14.55 -19.76
C ALA A 478 1.60 -15.61 -18.71
N ARG A 479 2.59 -15.98 -17.89
CA ARG A 479 2.38 -16.92 -16.79
C ARG A 479 1.44 -16.38 -15.72
N ASP A 480 1.58 -15.10 -15.37
CA ASP A 480 0.80 -14.42 -14.34
C ASP A 480 0.45 -12.98 -14.72
N ASP A 481 -0.44 -12.36 -13.93
CA ASP A 481 -0.89 -10.98 -14.18
C ASP A 481 0.28 -9.98 -14.10
N VAL A 482 1.30 -10.29 -13.29
CA VAL A 482 2.48 -9.46 -13.09
C VAL A 482 3.36 -9.45 -14.35
N ALA A 483 3.65 -10.59 -14.99
CA ALA A 483 4.45 -10.63 -16.22
C ALA A 483 3.75 -10.00 -17.43
N ALA A 484 2.42 -10.05 -17.50
CA ALA A 484 1.69 -9.30 -18.51
C ALA A 484 1.79 -7.78 -18.25
N ALA A 485 1.58 -7.35 -17.01
CA ALA A 485 1.57 -5.93 -16.65
C ALA A 485 2.96 -5.27 -16.75
N SER A 486 4.04 -6.01 -16.50
CA SER A 486 5.41 -5.48 -16.55
C SER A 486 5.76 -4.91 -17.93
N LEU A 487 5.24 -5.48 -19.02
CA LEU A 487 5.44 -4.96 -20.37
C LEU A 487 4.93 -3.52 -20.52
N SER A 488 3.86 -3.13 -19.82
CA SER A 488 3.34 -1.76 -19.89
C SER A 488 4.23 -0.73 -19.18
N GLY A 489 5.29 -1.20 -18.50
CA GLY A 489 6.23 -0.36 -17.77
C GLY A 489 5.68 0.21 -16.46
N GLN A 490 4.44 -0.13 -16.09
CA GLN A 490 3.78 0.27 -14.84
C GLN A 490 2.68 -0.74 -14.46
N PHE A 491 2.57 -1.07 -13.18
CA PHE A 491 1.63 -2.05 -12.64
C PHE A 491 0.35 -1.42 -12.10
N GLY A 492 0.43 -0.16 -11.66
CA GLY A 492 -0.63 0.54 -10.95
C GLY A 492 -0.87 0.01 -9.53
N LEU A 493 -1.79 0.65 -8.81
CA LEU A 493 -2.09 0.36 -7.39
C LEU A 493 -2.42 -1.12 -7.12
N GLY A 494 -2.95 -1.81 -8.12
CA GLY A 494 -3.30 -3.20 -8.01
C GLY A 494 -2.11 -4.14 -7.97
N LEU A 495 -1.30 -4.11 -9.01
CA LEU A 495 -0.28 -5.13 -9.26
C LEU A 495 1.11 -4.71 -8.75
N ALA A 496 1.29 -3.46 -8.32
CA ALA A 496 2.58 -2.98 -7.81
C ALA A 496 3.06 -3.80 -6.59
N ALA A 497 2.18 -4.13 -5.65
CA ALA A 497 2.56 -4.92 -4.48
C ALA A 497 3.02 -6.36 -4.86
N PRO A 498 2.24 -7.16 -5.60
CA PRO A 498 2.72 -8.44 -6.14
C PRO A 498 4.02 -8.33 -6.94
N ALA A 499 4.13 -7.33 -7.82
CA ALA A 499 5.29 -7.12 -8.69
C ALA A 499 6.58 -6.79 -7.92
N ALA A 500 6.48 -6.15 -6.76
CA ALA A 500 7.64 -5.85 -5.92
C ALA A 500 8.38 -7.11 -5.43
N TYR A 501 7.67 -8.23 -5.28
CA TYR A 501 8.21 -9.45 -4.67
C TYR A 501 8.68 -10.51 -5.67
N ARG A 502 8.21 -10.48 -6.92
CA ARG A 502 8.44 -11.54 -7.90
C ARG A 502 9.62 -11.25 -8.82
N ARG A 503 10.34 -12.30 -9.20
CA ARG A 503 11.31 -12.29 -10.30
C ARG A 503 10.64 -12.79 -11.56
N ILE A 504 10.95 -12.13 -12.67
CA ILE A 504 10.42 -12.46 -14.00
C ILE A 504 11.62 -12.62 -14.94
N PRO A 505 11.80 -13.78 -15.57
CA PRO A 505 12.79 -13.94 -16.63
C PRO A 505 12.55 -12.95 -17.76
N ARG A 506 13.59 -12.28 -18.26
CA ARG A 506 13.44 -11.43 -19.44
C ARG A 506 13.04 -12.20 -20.68
N ALA A 507 13.44 -13.47 -20.77
CA ALA A 507 12.99 -14.37 -21.82
C ALA A 507 11.46 -14.47 -21.86
N GLU A 508 10.79 -14.50 -20.70
CA GLU A 508 9.32 -14.50 -20.64
C GLU A 508 8.73 -13.20 -21.20
N HIS A 509 9.30 -12.04 -20.88
CA HIS A 509 8.86 -10.77 -21.49
C HIS A 509 9.04 -10.77 -23.01
N GLN A 510 10.17 -11.28 -23.49
CA GLN A 510 10.46 -11.36 -24.92
C GLN A 510 9.49 -12.32 -25.61
N GLU A 511 9.22 -13.49 -25.04
CA GLU A 511 8.26 -14.47 -25.56
C GLU A 511 6.85 -13.88 -25.68
N ILE A 512 6.35 -13.23 -24.61
CA ILE A 512 5.05 -12.55 -24.65
C ILE A 512 5.03 -11.48 -25.76
N PHE A 513 6.05 -10.63 -25.80
CA PHE A 513 6.16 -9.56 -26.79
C PHE A 513 6.15 -10.11 -28.23
N GLU A 514 6.93 -11.15 -28.49
CA GLU A 514 7.00 -11.81 -29.80
C GLU A 514 5.69 -12.47 -30.20
N GLN A 515 4.98 -13.13 -29.28
CA GLN A 515 3.67 -13.72 -29.58
C GLN A 515 2.65 -12.65 -29.97
N VAL A 516 2.62 -11.53 -29.25
CA VAL A 516 1.76 -10.41 -29.62
C VAL A 516 2.13 -9.85 -30.99
N LEU A 517 3.42 -9.69 -31.29
CA LEU A 517 3.85 -9.24 -32.63
C LEU A 517 3.41 -10.19 -33.74
N ARG A 518 3.49 -11.52 -33.55
CA ARG A 518 2.99 -12.52 -34.51
C ARG A 518 1.48 -12.39 -34.70
N GLN A 519 0.72 -12.23 -33.62
CA GLN A 519 -0.73 -12.01 -33.67
C GLN A 519 -1.11 -10.72 -34.41
N LEU A 520 -0.26 -9.69 -34.33
CA LEU A 520 -0.42 -8.43 -35.07
C LEU A 520 0.09 -8.49 -36.52
N GLY A 521 0.54 -9.65 -37.01
CA GLY A 521 0.94 -9.88 -38.40
C GLY A 521 2.41 -9.57 -38.72
N TRP A 522 3.27 -9.39 -37.70
CA TRP A 522 4.71 -9.21 -37.94
C TRP A 522 5.43 -10.54 -38.10
N GLU A 523 6.36 -10.60 -39.05
CA GLU A 523 7.27 -11.72 -39.20
C GLU A 523 8.26 -11.75 -38.03
N VAL A 524 8.04 -12.68 -37.11
CA VAL A 524 8.97 -13.00 -36.02
C VAL A 524 9.55 -14.38 -36.28
N PRO A 525 10.88 -14.52 -36.49
CA PRO A 525 11.50 -15.83 -36.69
C PRO A 525 11.11 -16.80 -35.58
N ALA A 526 10.75 -18.04 -35.94
CA ALA A 526 10.43 -19.11 -34.98
C ALA A 526 11.64 -19.46 -34.09
N SER A 527 12.83 -19.06 -34.55
CA SER A 527 14.11 -19.19 -33.86
C SER A 527 14.72 -17.79 -33.76
N SER A 528 14.09 -16.84 -33.06
CA SER A 528 14.90 -15.72 -32.58
C SER A 528 15.92 -16.37 -31.63
N PRO A 529 17.23 -16.32 -31.93
CA PRO A 529 18.19 -16.81 -30.97
C PRO A 529 17.87 -16.08 -29.67
N GLN A 530 17.69 -16.81 -28.55
CA GLN A 530 17.89 -16.23 -27.23
C GLN A 530 19.03 -15.23 -27.37
N PRO A 531 18.90 -13.98 -26.92
CA PRO A 531 19.85 -12.93 -27.27
C PRO A 531 21.26 -13.37 -26.87
N ASN A 532 21.96 -14.01 -27.81
CA ASN A 532 23.37 -14.33 -27.79
C ASN A 532 24.11 -13.06 -28.16
N THR A 533 23.64 -11.92 -27.66
CA THR A 533 24.42 -10.70 -27.60
C THR A 533 25.47 -10.99 -26.54
N PRO A 534 26.76 -11.09 -26.88
CA PRO A 534 27.81 -11.48 -25.92
C PRO A 534 27.85 -10.57 -24.68
N MET A 535 27.28 -9.36 -24.77
CA MET A 535 27.14 -8.42 -23.66
C MET A 535 26.01 -8.73 -22.66
N LEU A 536 24.91 -9.37 -23.06
CA LEU A 536 23.82 -9.72 -22.12
C LEU A 536 24.21 -10.87 -21.18
N ILE A 537 25.18 -11.69 -21.60
CA ILE A 537 25.69 -12.86 -20.89
C ILE A 537 26.73 -12.46 -19.81
N LEU A 538 27.37 -11.28 -19.94
CA LEU A 538 28.47 -10.89 -19.06
C LEU A 538 28.04 -10.54 -17.62
N HIS A 539 26.75 -10.26 -17.40
CA HIS A 539 26.22 -9.86 -16.11
C HIS A 539 24.96 -10.66 -15.78
N GLY A 540 25.06 -11.68 -14.92
CA GLY A 540 23.93 -12.50 -14.47
C GLY A 540 22.75 -11.69 -13.87
N CYS A 541 22.98 -10.44 -13.47
CA CYS A 541 21.95 -9.50 -13.05
C CYS A 541 21.06 -8.95 -14.19
N MET A 542 21.40 -9.20 -15.45
CA MET A 542 20.60 -8.81 -16.61
C MET A 542 19.57 -9.87 -17.05
N ALA A 543 19.63 -11.11 -16.59
CA ALA A 543 18.69 -12.15 -17.02
C ALA A 543 17.26 -11.97 -16.46
N LEU A 544 17.12 -11.24 -15.35
CA LEU A 544 15.88 -11.13 -14.58
C LEU A 544 15.42 -9.67 -14.47
N ALA A 545 14.11 -9.50 -14.40
CA ALA A 545 13.42 -8.27 -14.03
C ALA A 545 12.58 -8.50 -12.75
N GLY A 546 12.16 -7.41 -12.09
CA GLY A 546 11.37 -7.45 -10.86
C GLY A 546 12.23 -7.39 -9.60
N SER A 547 12.00 -8.34 -8.68
CA SER A 547 12.62 -8.36 -7.36
C SER A 547 14.14 -8.55 -7.40
N GLY A 548 14.88 -7.46 -7.14
CA GLY A 548 16.33 -7.47 -6.92
C GLY A 548 16.77 -8.05 -5.57
N VAL A 549 15.82 -8.44 -4.70
CA VAL A 549 16.06 -8.88 -3.31
C VAL A 549 16.00 -10.38 -3.13
N ALA A 550 15.20 -11.09 -3.94
CA ALA A 550 15.04 -12.54 -3.82
C ALA A 550 16.40 -13.27 -3.90
N GLN A 551 16.52 -14.38 -3.21
CA GLN A 551 17.72 -15.21 -3.18
C GLN A 551 17.37 -16.64 -3.58
N PRO A 552 18.28 -17.37 -4.24
CA PRO A 552 18.07 -18.77 -4.58
C PRO A 552 18.01 -19.64 -3.31
N ALA A 553 17.43 -20.83 -3.43
CA ALA A 553 17.32 -21.79 -2.32
C ALA A 553 18.69 -22.16 -1.72
N SER A 554 19.72 -22.28 -2.56
CA SER A 554 21.09 -22.61 -2.14
C SER A 554 21.67 -21.62 -1.13
N ALA A 555 21.40 -20.32 -1.30
CA ALA A 555 21.87 -19.29 -0.38
C ALA A 555 21.26 -19.45 1.03
N PHE A 556 20.02 -19.93 1.13
CA PHE A 556 19.42 -20.28 2.42
C PHE A 556 19.96 -21.60 2.97
N ALA A 557 20.28 -22.58 2.11
CA ALA A 557 20.84 -23.86 2.54
C ALA A 557 22.19 -23.69 3.24
N GLU A 558 23.05 -22.83 2.70
CA GLU A 558 24.31 -22.42 3.33
C GLU A 558 24.07 -21.79 4.70
N LEU A 559 23.07 -20.91 4.82
CA LEU A 559 22.74 -20.24 6.07
C LEU A 559 22.20 -21.21 7.14
N PHE A 560 21.29 -22.12 6.77
CA PHE A 560 20.81 -23.15 7.67
C PHE A 560 21.94 -24.08 8.14
N GLN A 561 22.88 -24.40 7.25
CA GLN A 561 24.05 -25.18 7.61
C GLN A 561 24.95 -24.43 8.60
N TRP A 562 25.25 -23.16 8.31
CA TRP A 562 26.01 -22.29 9.21
C TRP A 562 25.39 -22.19 10.59
N LEU A 563 24.06 -21.98 10.69
CA LEU A 563 23.36 -21.93 11.97
C LEU A 563 23.54 -23.22 12.77
N ARG A 564 23.40 -24.39 12.13
CA ARG A 564 23.61 -25.69 12.80
C ARG A 564 25.05 -25.90 13.25
N ASP A 565 26.02 -25.46 12.46
CA ASP A 565 27.43 -25.56 12.82
C ASP A 565 27.77 -24.64 14.00
N ALA A 566 27.24 -23.41 14.01
CA ALA A 566 27.41 -22.44 15.08
C ALA A 566 26.77 -22.90 16.41
N MET A 567 25.77 -23.78 16.39
CA MET A 567 25.15 -24.34 17.60
C MET A 567 26.06 -25.34 18.34
N LYS A 568 27.07 -25.93 17.68
CA LYS A 568 27.87 -27.04 18.24
C LYS A 568 28.67 -26.62 19.48
N ASP A 569 29.37 -25.50 19.41
CA ASP A 569 30.25 -25.03 20.49
C ASP A 569 29.47 -24.66 21.76
N PRO A 570 28.47 -23.75 21.72
CA PRO A 570 27.69 -23.45 22.93
C PRO A 570 26.85 -24.65 23.38
N GLY A 571 26.44 -25.53 22.46
CA GLY A 571 25.78 -26.80 22.81
C GLY A 571 26.69 -27.75 23.61
N ALA A 572 27.94 -27.90 23.20
CA ALA A 572 28.92 -28.74 23.90
C ALA A 572 29.30 -28.18 25.27
N GLU A 573 29.40 -26.85 25.41
CA GLU A 573 29.64 -26.18 26.69
C GLU A 573 28.50 -26.45 27.68
N LEU A 574 27.24 -26.31 27.23
CA LEU A 574 26.06 -26.56 28.05
C LEU A 574 25.88 -28.03 28.42
N ALA A 575 26.22 -28.94 27.51
CA ALA A 575 26.16 -30.38 27.78
C ALA A 575 27.15 -30.83 28.87
N ARG A 576 28.23 -30.07 29.10
CA ARG A 576 29.21 -30.33 30.17
C ARG A 576 28.84 -29.70 31.51
N TRP A 577 27.84 -28.82 31.56
CA TRP A 577 27.43 -28.17 32.81
C TRP A 577 26.72 -29.15 33.74
N TRP A 578 27.00 -29.06 35.06
CA TRP A 578 26.31 -29.82 36.10
C TRP A 578 25.78 -28.92 37.21
N THR A 579 24.80 -29.44 37.95
CA THR A 579 24.13 -28.74 39.03
C THR A 579 25.12 -28.38 40.14
N GLY A 580 25.28 -27.08 40.42
CA GLY A 580 26.21 -26.55 41.42
C GLY A 580 27.26 -25.60 40.85
N GLU A 581 27.56 -25.68 39.55
CA GLU A 581 28.40 -24.68 38.88
C GLU A 581 27.60 -23.46 38.38
N PRO A 582 28.24 -22.27 38.28
CA PRO A 582 27.62 -21.11 37.67
C PRO A 582 27.13 -21.44 36.26
N VAL A 583 25.88 -21.11 35.96
CA VAL A 583 25.31 -21.37 34.63
C VAL A 583 26.10 -20.56 33.58
N PRO A 584 26.59 -21.19 32.49
CA PRO A 584 27.36 -20.51 31.46
C PRO A 584 26.44 -19.64 30.59
N LEU A 585 26.14 -18.44 31.09
CA LEU A 585 25.09 -17.57 30.54
C LEU A 585 25.33 -17.19 29.08
N THR A 586 26.58 -16.97 28.70
CA THR A 586 26.95 -16.67 27.31
C THR A 586 26.61 -17.83 26.39
N ALA A 587 26.91 -19.08 26.78
CA ALA A 587 26.57 -20.26 26.00
C ALA A 587 25.06 -20.48 25.92
N VAL A 588 24.33 -20.33 27.04
CA VAL A 588 22.86 -20.41 27.07
C VAL A 588 22.24 -19.43 26.08
N THR A 589 22.62 -18.15 26.20
CA THR A 589 22.04 -17.07 25.39
C THR A 589 22.42 -17.23 23.92
N THR A 590 23.67 -17.57 23.62
CA THR A 590 24.15 -17.80 22.24
C THR A 590 23.42 -18.99 21.59
N LEU A 591 23.35 -20.14 22.26
CA LEU A 591 22.63 -21.30 21.73
C LEU A 591 21.15 -20.98 21.51
N HIS A 592 20.50 -20.33 22.49
CA HIS A 592 19.11 -19.94 22.36
C HIS A 592 18.87 -19.00 21.16
N GLN A 593 19.74 -18.00 20.98
CA GLN A 593 19.67 -17.07 19.83
C GLN A 593 19.83 -17.79 18.49
N LEU A 594 20.77 -18.73 18.38
CA LEU A 594 21.01 -19.53 17.17
C LEU A 594 19.82 -20.45 16.84
N VAL A 595 19.31 -21.19 17.83
CA VAL A 595 18.13 -22.05 17.67
C VAL A 595 16.90 -21.22 17.29
N SER A 596 16.70 -20.08 17.95
CA SER A 596 15.58 -19.18 17.64
C SER A 596 15.67 -18.61 16.23
N SER A 597 16.88 -18.30 15.76
CA SER A 597 17.13 -17.84 14.39
C SER A 597 16.87 -18.93 13.36
N HIS A 598 17.27 -20.17 13.63
CA HIS A 598 16.97 -21.33 12.79
C HIS A 598 15.47 -21.53 12.60
N GLU A 599 14.71 -21.54 13.70
CA GLU A 599 13.26 -21.74 13.63
C GLU A 599 12.52 -20.54 13.04
N LEU A 600 12.98 -19.30 13.30
CA LEU A 600 12.35 -18.10 12.75
C LEU A 600 12.57 -17.98 11.23
N LEU A 601 13.78 -18.31 10.76
CA LEU A 601 14.09 -18.34 9.33
C LEU A 601 13.20 -19.36 8.61
N ALA A 602 13.07 -20.57 9.18
CA ALA A 602 12.20 -21.61 8.64
C ALA A 602 10.74 -21.16 8.59
N TRP A 603 10.25 -20.54 9.67
CA TRP A 603 8.90 -20.00 9.71
C TRP A 603 8.66 -18.90 8.66
N HIS A 604 9.61 -17.99 8.46
CA HIS A 604 9.50 -16.94 7.43
C HIS A 604 9.45 -17.52 6.01
N LEU A 605 10.30 -18.50 5.69
CA LEU A 605 10.30 -19.16 4.38
C LEU A 605 9.03 -19.99 4.14
N ALA A 606 8.49 -20.60 5.21
CA ALA A 606 7.27 -21.41 5.17
C ALA A 606 5.97 -20.60 5.02
N SER A 607 5.99 -19.33 5.45
CA SER A 607 4.79 -18.47 5.51
C SER A 607 4.77 -17.38 4.45
N GLY A 608 5.91 -17.00 3.89
CA GLY A 608 6.03 -15.79 3.06
C GLY A 608 5.66 -14.51 3.83
N ALA A 609 5.69 -14.55 5.17
CA ALA A 609 5.37 -13.42 6.02
C ALA A 609 6.42 -12.31 5.90
N ARG A 610 5.99 -11.07 6.11
CA ARG A 610 6.91 -9.95 6.33
C ARG A 610 7.68 -10.18 7.64
N PRO A 611 8.87 -9.58 7.78
CA PRO A 611 9.62 -9.48 9.02
C PRO A 611 8.75 -9.08 10.21
N ILE A 612 8.90 -9.79 11.32
CA ILE A 612 8.16 -9.52 12.55
C ILE A 612 8.55 -8.13 13.07
N GLY A 613 7.54 -7.25 13.16
CA GLY A 613 7.66 -5.90 13.68
C GLY A 613 6.86 -5.69 14.97
N PRO A 614 6.90 -4.48 15.56
CA PRO A 614 6.23 -4.21 16.84
C PRO A 614 4.70 -4.35 16.81
N SER A 615 4.09 -4.27 15.63
CA SER A 615 2.65 -4.39 15.41
C SER A 615 2.24 -5.71 14.77
N SER A 616 3.17 -6.66 14.62
CA SER A 616 2.86 -7.95 14.02
C SER A 616 2.12 -8.82 15.03
N GLU A 617 1.12 -9.55 14.55
CA GLU A 617 0.39 -10.53 15.35
C GLU A 617 0.34 -11.87 14.61
N HIS A 618 0.45 -12.95 15.36
CA HIS A 618 0.51 -14.30 14.81
C HIS A 618 -0.11 -15.31 15.75
N CYS A 619 -1.00 -16.11 15.20
CA CYS A 619 -1.69 -17.16 15.95
C CYS A 619 -1.65 -18.48 15.16
N LEU A 620 -1.20 -19.54 15.82
CA LEU A 620 -1.18 -20.91 15.32
C LEU A 620 -2.47 -21.62 15.77
N ALA A 621 -3.19 -22.23 14.83
CA ALA A 621 -4.43 -22.96 15.10
C ALA A 621 -4.51 -24.22 14.25
N GLY A 622 -4.22 -25.38 14.85
CA GLY A 622 -4.29 -26.68 14.19
C GLY A 622 -3.30 -26.81 13.03
N GLU A 623 -3.81 -26.81 11.80
CA GLU A 623 -3.01 -26.86 10.55
C GLU A 623 -2.98 -25.52 9.80
N LEU A 624 -3.45 -24.46 10.46
CA LEU A 624 -3.53 -23.12 9.93
C LEU A 624 -2.77 -22.16 10.85
N GLN A 625 -2.40 -21.03 10.29
CA GLN A 625 -1.90 -19.90 11.04
C GLN A 625 -2.53 -18.63 10.52
N TRP A 626 -2.88 -17.74 11.45
CA TRP A 626 -3.27 -16.38 11.15
C TRP A 626 -2.05 -15.47 11.30
N VAL A 627 -1.80 -14.64 10.29
CA VAL A 627 -0.69 -13.70 10.21
C VAL A 627 -1.26 -12.31 9.96
N ASP A 628 -0.96 -11.35 10.83
CA ASP A 628 -1.09 -9.92 10.60
C ASP A 628 0.30 -9.29 10.65
N ASP A 629 0.87 -9.00 9.48
CA ASP A 629 2.26 -8.58 9.35
C ASP A 629 2.42 -7.15 8.79
N LYS A 630 1.30 -6.45 8.54
CA LYS A 630 1.31 -5.04 8.15
C LYS A 630 0.01 -4.34 8.54
N ALA A 631 0.13 -3.43 9.50
CA ALA A 631 -0.85 -2.37 9.73
C ALA A 631 -0.33 -1.06 9.10
N SER A 632 -0.86 -0.68 7.94
CA SER A 632 -0.61 0.63 7.34
C SER A 632 -1.91 1.44 7.25
N ALA A 633 -1.81 2.76 7.14
CA ALA A 633 -3.00 3.60 6.97
C ALA A 633 -3.77 3.32 5.66
N LEU A 634 -3.13 2.67 4.68
CA LEU A 634 -3.73 2.26 3.40
C LEU A 634 -4.36 0.85 3.44
N GLY A 635 -4.19 0.10 4.53
CA GLY A 635 -4.73 -1.25 4.68
C GLY A 635 -4.02 -2.10 5.73
N HIS A 636 -4.75 -3.09 6.25
CA HIS A 636 -4.26 -4.16 7.11
C HIS A 636 -4.05 -5.43 6.27
N GLU A 637 -2.84 -5.98 6.23
CA GLU A 637 -2.55 -7.27 5.57
C GLU A 637 -2.66 -8.38 6.61
N SER A 638 -3.89 -8.86 6.85
CA SER A 638 -4.15 -10.02 7.70
C SER A 638 -4.69 -11.19 6.88
N ARG A 639 -4.25 -12.41 7.18
CA ARG A 639 -4.58 -13.60 6.38
C ARG A 639 -4.44 -14.88 7.18
N VAL A 640 -5.25 -15.87 6.79
CA VAL A 640 -5.11 -17.24 7.25
C VAL A 640 -4.45 -18.05 6.15
N ILE A 641 -3.33 -18.69 6.51
CA ILE A 641 -2.45 -19.43 5.60
C ILE A 641 -2.15 -20.81 6.20
N PRO A 642 -1.62 -21.77 5.42
CA PRO A 642 -1.36 -23.09 5.96
C PRO A 642 -0.16 -23.05 6.92
N LEU A 643 -0.22 -23.90 7.94
CA LEU A 643 0.89 -24.17 8.83
C LEU A 643 1.41 -25.57 8.50
N LEU A 644 2.67 -25.66 8.05
CA LEU A 644 3.29 -26.94 7.74
C LEU A 644 3.51 -27.74 9.02
N ALA A 645 3.26 -29.05 8.96
CA ALA A 645 3.38 -29.93 10.12
C ALA A 645 4.81 -29.92 10.71
N SER A 646 5.84 -29.86 9.87
CA SER A 646 7.23 -29.76 10.31
C SER A 646 7.48 -28.50 11.15
N ILE A 647 7.01 -27.35 10.69
CA ILE A 647 7.12 -26.07 11.40
C ILE A 647 6.28 -26.08 12.69
N ARG A 648 5.05 -26.59 12.64
CA ARG A 648 4.20 -26.72 13.83
C ARG A 648 4.89 -27.53 14.93
N ASN A 649 5.36 -28.72 14.58
CA ASN A 649 5.97 -29.64 15.52
C ASN A 649 7.29 -29.05 16.06
N SER A 650 8.09 -28.41 15.20
CA SER A 650 9.34 -27.77 15.60
C SER A 650 9.13 -26.57 16.52
N LEU A 651 8.12 -25.72 16.26
CA LEU A 651 7.77 -24.61 17.16
C LEU A 651 7.23 -25.10 18.51
N GLN A 652 6.41 -26.16 18.52
CA GLN A 652 5.96 -26.76 19.78
C GLN A 652 7.14 -27.29 20.61
N ALA A 653 8.08 -27.97 19.94
CA ALA A 653 9.28 -28.48 20.58
C ALA A 653 10.18 -27.33 21.09
N TYR A 654 10.40 -26.31 20.27
CA TYR A 654 11.10 -25.09 20.66
C TYR A 654 10.51 -24.47 21.94
N HIS A 655 9.18 -24.31 22.01
CA HIS A 655 8.53 -23.73 23.18
C HIS A 655 8.69 -24.60 24.44
N GLN A 656 8.75 -25.93 24.30
CA GLN A 656 9.05 -26.84 25.41
C GLN A 656 10.51 -26.69 25.88
N TRP A 657 11.45 -26.68 24.95
CA TRP A 657 12.87 -26.48 25.24
C TRP A 657 13.17 -25.14 25.88
N THR A 658 12.57 -24.04 25.41
CA THR A 658 12.70 -22.73 26.04
C THR A 658 12.20 -22.78 27.49
N LYS A 659 11.09 -23.46 27.79
CA LYS A 659 10.62 -23.62 29.18
C LYS A 659 11.63 -24.38 30.04
N ALA A 660 12.25 -25.43 29.50
CA ALA A 660 13.29 -26.18 30.19
C ALA A 660 14.52 -25.31 30.50
N ILE A 661 15.00 -24.51 29.53
CA ILE A 661 16.08 -23.54 29.75
C ILE A 661 15.71 -22.56 30.86
N LEU A 662 14.54 -21.96 30.81
CA LEU A 662 14.12 -20.97 31.81
C LEU A 662 14.08 -21.57 33.22
N THR A 663 13.69 -22.85 33.33
CA THR A 663 13.71 -23.59 34.60
C THR A 663 15.13 -23.74 35.11
N ARG A 664 16.09 -24.15 34.27
CA ARG A 664 17.51 -24.27 34.65
C ARG A 664 18.17 -22.94 34.99
N VAL A 665 17.84 -21.88 34.26
CA VAL A 665 18.30 -20.52 34.53
C VAL A 665 17.80 -20.05 35.90
N ALA A 666 16.55 -20.36 36.26
CA ALA A 666 15.98 -20.03 37.56
C ALA A 666 16.61 -20.85 38.70
N GLU A 667 16.87 -22.15 38.49
CA GLU A 667 17.62 -23.01 39.43
C GLU A 667 19.03 -22.45 39.71
N GLY A 668 19.68 -21.85 38.71
CA GLY A 668 20.95 -21.14 38.85
C GLY A 668 20.87 -19.79 39.58
N HIS A 669 19.76 -19.47 40.25
CA HIS A 669 19.50 -18.22 40.97
C HIS A 669 19.65 -16.94 40.11
N MET A 670 19.45 -17.04 38.79
CA MET A 670 19.44 -15.87 37.92
C MET A 670 18.04 -15.25 37.83
N ARG A 671 17.99 -13.92 37.75
CA ARG A 671 16.72 -13.21 37.57
C ARG A 671 16.25 -13.29 36.11
N LEU A 672 15.02 -13.76 35.91
CA LEU A 672 14.37 -13.75 34.61
C LEU A 672 13.50 -12.51 34.45
N ASP A 673 13.66 -11.80 33.33
CA ASP A 673 12.80 -10.71 32.89
C ASP A 673 12.09 -11.11 31.59
N ASP A 674 10.85 -11.60 31.71
CA ASP A 674 10.05 -12.08 30.57
C ASP A 674 9.15 -10.96 30.04
N GLN A 675 9.52 -10.44 28.87
CA GLN A 675 8.87 -9.33 28.17
C GLN A 675 8.10 -9.77 26.93
N ARG A 676 7.77 -11.07 26.80
CA ARG A 676 7.00 -11.59 25.66
C ARG A 676 5.57 -11.06 25.68
N THR A 677 5.03 -10.70 24.51
CA THR A 677 3.73 -10.01 24.43
C THR A 677 2.53 -10.94 24.27
N ALA A 678 2.76 -12.26 24.16
CA ALA A 678 1.76 -13.29 23.83
C ALA A 678 1.02 -13.10 22.47
N LYS A 679 1.31 -12.01 21.75
CA LYS A 679 0.72 -11.68 20.44
C LYS A 679 1.33 -12.45 19.28
N VAL A 680 2.52 -12.99 19.49
CA VAL A 680 3.30 -13.68 18.46
C VAL A 680 3.71 -15.04 19.03
N GLN A 681 3.45 -16.11 18.29
CA GLN A 681 3.78 -17.48 18.69
C GLN A 681 5.04 -18.04 17.99
N THR A 682 5.83 -17.15 17.39
CA THR A 682 7.13 -17.44 16.77
C THR A 682 8.27 -17.46 17.81
N PRO A 683 9.51 -17.80 17.43
CA PRO A 683 10.64 -17.82 18.35
C PRO A 683 10.92 -16.50 19.06
N HIS A 684 11.64 -16.58 20.18
CA HIS A 684 11.94 -15.49 21.10
C HIS A 684 13.44 -15.13 21.06
N TRP A 685 13.77 -13.90 21.48
CA TRP A 685 15.14 -13.45 21.63
C TRP A 685 15.53 -13.36 23.10
N MET A 686 16.66 -14.01 23.45
CA MET A 686 17.18 -14.06 24.81
C MET A 686 18.48 -13.25 24.89
N THR A 687 18.57 -12.31 25.83
CA THR A 687 19.79 -11.50 26.01
C THR A 687 20.25 -11.48 27.46
N PRO A 688 21.56 -11.60 27.72
CA PRO A 688 22.09 -11.41 29.06
C PRO A 688 22.08 -9.92 29.42
N SER A 689 21.81 -9.63 30.69
CA SER A 689 22.02 -8.28 31.24
C SER A 689 23.50 -7.93 31.34
N ARG A 690 23.82 -6.63 31.35
CA ARG A 690 25.20 -6.13 31.50
C ARG A 690 25.90 -6.62 32.77
N SER A 691 25.15 -6.90 33.83
CA SER A 691 25.68 -7.42 35.10
C SER A 691 25.87 -8.94 35.11
N GLY A 692 25.42 -9.67 34.08
CA GLY A 692 25.50 -11.12 34.00
C GLY A 692 24.62 -11.87 35.02
N ARG A 693 23.78 -11.16 35.80
CA ARG A 693 22.92 -11.74 36.85
C ARG A 693 21.45 -11.90 36.46
N SER A 694 21.10 -11.45 35.27
CA SER A 694 19.74 -11.55 34.76
C SER A 694 19.71 -11.80 33.25
N VAL A 695 18.62 -12.40 32.80
CA VAL A 695 18.33 -12.69 31.40
C VAL A 695 16.99 -12.06 31.04
N THR A 696 16.97 -11.35 29.92
CA THR A 696 15.73 -10.83 29.34
C THR A 696 15.30 -11.73 28.19
N LEU A 697 14.05 -12.17 28.21
CA LEU A 697 13.41 -12.90 27.11
C LEU A 697 12.32 -12.03 26.51
N ARG A 698 12.30 -11.87 25.19
CA ARG A 698 11.28 -11.07 24.48
C ARG A 698 10.95 -11.66 23.12
N ASP A 699 9.93 -11.15 22.46
CA ASP A 699 9.60 -11.57 21.10
C ASP A 699 10.77 -11.25 20.14
N MET A 700 11.12 -12.20 19.27
CA MET A 700 12.20 -12.05 18.31
C MET A 700 11.75 -11.22 17.12
N ARG A 701 12.62 -10.31 16.66
CA ARG A 701 12.43 -9.48 15.48
C ARG A 701 13.49 -9.83 14.44
N TRP A 702 13.25 -9.46 13.19
CA TRP A 702 14.24 -9.68 12.11
C TRP A 702 15.58 -9.00 12.41
N GLN A 703 15.57 -7.82 13.04
CA GLN A 703 16.79 -7.09 13.41
C GLN A 703 17.69 -7.91 14.35
N ASP A 704 17.10 -8.81 15.15
CA ASP A 704 17.85 -9.69 16.04
C ASP A 704 18.56 -10.77 15.22
N MET A 705 17.86 -11.40 14.28
CA MET A 705 18.46 -12.37 13.36
C MET A 705 19.56 -11.72 12.50
N ALA A 706 19.33 -10.48 12.05
CA ALA A 706 20.31 -9.68 11.32
C ALA A 706 21.52 -9.26 12.17
N SER A 707 21.53 -9.47 13.50
CA SER A 707 22.73 -9.26 14.31
C SER A 707 23.75 -10.39 14.19
N LEU A 708 23.35 -11.55 13.63
CA LEU A 708 24.22 -12.71 13.43
C LEU A 708 24.92 -12.60 12.06
N PRO A 709 26.26 -12.66 11.96
CA PRO A 709 26.94 -12.87 10.67
C PRO A 709 26.61 -14.29 10.16
N PRO A 710 26.22 -14.55 8.90
CA PRO A 710 26.26 -13.67 7.71
C PRO A 710 24.96 -12.90 7.43
N LEU A 711 23.93 -13.05 8.26
CA LEU A 711 22.60 -12.45 8.07
C LEU A 711 22.57 -10.91 8.13
N ALA A 712 23.60 -10.28 8.70
CA ALA A 712 23.68 -8.82 8.82
C ALA A 712 23.60 -8.05 7.50
N THR A 713 24.04 -8.66 6.40
CA THR A 713 24.01 -8.03 5.06
C THR A 713 22.71 -8.29 4.30
N TRP A 714 21.82 -9.14 4.84
CA TRP A 714 20.63 -9.59 4.13
C TRP A 714 19.49 -8.57 4.24
N PRO A 715 18.76 -8.30 3.15
CA PRO A 715 17.60 -7.41 3.18
C PRO A 715 16.47 -7.96 4.06
N ASN A 716 15.78 -7.11 4.83
CA ASN A 716 14.76 -7.56 5.77
C ASN A 716 13.67 -8.48 5.15
N ASN A 717 13.15 -8.14 3.97
CA ASN A 717 12.07 -8.92 3.34
C ASN A 717 12.55 -10.10 2.49
N VAL A 718 13.84 -10.44 2.52
CA VAL A 718 14.44 -11.44 1.61
C VAL A 718 13.66 -12.74 1.52
N CYS A 719 13.25 -13.32 2.66
CA CYS A 719 12.47 -14.55 2.68
C CYS A 719 11.17 -14.44 1.89
N ARG A 720 10.42 -13.34 2.07
CA ARG A 720 9.17 -13.09 1.34
C ARG A 720 9.39 -12.94 -0.16
N HIS A 721 10.42 -12.20 -0.57
CA HIS A 721 10.75 -12.05 -1.99
C HIS A 721 11.16 -13.40 -2.63
N SER A 722 11.97 -14.19 -1.93
CA SER A 722 12.39 -15.52 -2.38
C SER A 722 11.23 -16.50 -2.48
N THR A 723 10.42 -16.62 -1.41
CA THR A 723 9.23 -17.48 -1.39
C THR A 723 8.23 -17.07 -2.48
N ALA A 724 7.97 -15.76 -2.66
CA ALA A 724 7.06 -15.29 -3.71
C ALA A 724 7.57 -15.60 -5.12
N SER A 725 8.87 -15.43 -5.36
CA SER A 725 9.48 -15.71 -6.66
C SER A 725 9.48 -17.22 -6.98
N TRP A 726 9.79 -18.06 -5.99
CA TRP A 726 9.77 -19.51 -6.18
C TRP A 726 8.35 -20.04 -6.33
N LEU A 727 7.39 -19.59 -5.52
CA LEU A 727 6.01 -20.07 -5.62
C LEU A 727 5.33 -19.64 -6.91
N ARG A 728 5.71 -18.50 -7.51
CA ARG A 728 5.26 -18.14 -8.87
C ARG A 728 5.54 -19.28 -9.86
N GLU A 729 6.65 -19.98 -9.68
CA GLU A 729 7.07 -21.09 -10.54
C GLU A 729 6.34 -22.41 -10.28
N HIS A 730 5.64 -22.54 -9.15
CA HIS A 730 5.13 -23.82 -8.66
C HIS A 730 3.65 -23.78 -8.25
N CYS A 731 3.02 -22.61 -8.19
CA CYS A 731 1.65 -22.43 -7.73
C CYS A 731 0.88 -21.44 -8.63
N PRO A 732 -0.46 -21.56 -8.70
CA PRO A 732 -1.30 -20.58 -9.36
C PRO A 732 -1.17 -19.18 -8.72
N ASP A 733 -1.23 -18.14 -9.55
CA ASP A 733 -1.08 -16.73 -9.15
C ASP A 733 -1.97 -16.35 -7.94
N ALA A 734 -3.24 -16.74 -7.98
CA ALA A 734 -4.21 -16.47 -6.92
C ALA A 734 -3.82 -17.08 -5.57
N VAL A 735 -3.17 -18.24 -5.58
CA VAL A 735 -2.71 -18.94 -4.38
C VAL A 735 -1.50 -18.21 -3.78
N VAL A 736 -0.57 -17.76 -4.62
CA VAL A 736 0.58 -16.95 -4.20
C VAL A 736 0.12 -15.62 -3.62
N ASP A 737 -0.81 -14.94 -4.27
CA ASP A 737 -1.36 -13.68 -3.78
C ASP A 737 -2.18 -13.87 -2.50
N HIS A 738 -2.85 -15.00 -2.30
CA HIS A 738 -3.50 -15.32 -1.02
C HIS A 738 -2.48 -15.48 0.10
N LEU A 739 -1.45 -16.29 -0.13
CA LEU A 739 -0.37 -16.50 0.84
C LEU A 739 0.29 -15.18 1.24
N LEU A 740 0.43 -14.25 0.30
CA LEU A 740 1.07 -12.96 0.54
C LEU A 740 0.09 -11.88 1.04
N GLY A 741 -1.22 -12.13 1.05
CA GLY A 741 -2.21 -11.13 1.45
C GLY A 741 -2.44 -10.03 0.41
N HIS A 742 -2.18 -10.33 -0.86
CA HIS A 742 -2.52 -9.46 -2.00
C HIS A 742 -3.92 -9.77 -2.57
N THR A 743 -4.65 -10.73 -1.99
CA THR A 743 -5.99 -11.12 -2.41
C THR A 743 -6.98 -9.97 -2.30
N ARG A 744 -7.47 -9.54 -3.47
CA ARG A 744 -8.34 -8.38 -3.57
C ARG A 744 -9.80 -8.82 -3.48
N HIS A 745 -10.46 -8.46 -2.40
CA HIS A 745 -11.91 -8.58 -2.34
C HIS A 745 -12.51 -7.59 -3.36
N GLY A 746 -12.94 -8.09 -4.52
CA GLY A 746 -13.91 -7.42 -5.41
C GLY A 746 -13.42 -6.26 -6.29
N ARG A 747 -12.15 -6.21 -6.74
CA ARG A 747 -11.68 -5.10 -7.61
C ARG A 747 -10.95 -5.48 -8.92
N MET A 748 -10.67 -6.75 -9.20
CA MET A 748 -10.14 -7.17 -10.51
C MET A 748 -10.88 -8.41 -11.03
N LEU A 749 -11.23 -8.38 -12.31
CA LEU A 749 -11.94 -9.46 -13.01
C LEU A 749 -11.06 -10.70 -13.26
N SER A 750 -9.73 -10.58 -13.15
CA SER A 750 -8.79 -11.68 -13.40
C SER A 750 -8.45 -12.49 -12.16
N SER A 751 -8.74 -12.02 -10.94
CA SER A 751 -8.45 -12.79 -9.73
C SER A 751 -9.57 -13.81 -9.54
N PRO A 752 -9.30 -15.13 -9.65
CA PRO A 752 -10.19 -16.13 -9.06
C PRO A 752 -10.45 -15.64 -7.65
N ARG A 753 -11.74 -15.50 -7.31
CA ARG A 753 -12.14 -15.28 -5.93
C ARG A 753 -11.38 -16.32 -5.13
N THR A 754 -10.57 -15.90 -4.15
CA THR A 754 -10.04 -16.85 -3.18
C THR A 754 -11.18 -17.26 -2.24
N GLU A 755 -12.16 -17.92 -2.84
CA GLU A 755 -13.03 -18.93 -2.25
C GLU A 755 -12.26 -20.27 -2.19
N ALA A 756 -10.91 -20.25 -2.17
CA ALA A 756 -10.14 -21.42 -1.78
C ALA A 756 -10.53 -21.71 -0.33
N THR A 757 -11.47 -22.63 -0.14
CA THR A 757 -11.96 -23.06 1.16
C THR A 757 -10.76 -23.35 2.04
N LEU A 758 -10.71 -22.69 3.19
CA LEU A 758 -9.73 -22.88 4.26
C LEU A 758 -9.65 -24.38 4.57
N GLY A 759 -8.67 -25.07 3.99
CA GLY A 759 -8.56 -26.54 4.04
C GLY A 759 -8.04 -27.18 2.76
N GLN A 760 -8.34 -26.62 1.58
CA GLN A 760 -8.01 -27.22 0.27
C GLN A 760 -6.65 -26.78 -0.33
N GLN A 761 -5.73 -26.28 0.50
CA GLN A 761 -4.43 -25.76 0.05
C GLN A 761 -3.33 -26.84 0.03
N HIS A 762 -3.66 -28.07 -0.38
CA HIS A 762 -2.70 -29.19 -0.42
C HIS A 762 -1.52 -28.92 -1.36
N GLU A 763 -1.80 -28.34 -2.53
CA GLU A 763 -0.76 -27.96 -3.49
C GLU A 763 0.19 -26.90 -2.92
N LEU A 764 -0.35 -25.88 -2.26
CA LEU A 764 0.46 -24.85 -1.61
C LEU A 764 1.31 -25.44 -0.48
N ARG A 765 0.75 -26.31 0.36
CA ARG A 765 1.49 -26.99 1.44
C ARG A 765 2.62 -27.84 0.89
N ARG A 766 2.37 -28.60 -0.19
CA ARG A 766 3.39 -29.39 -0.89
C ARG A 766 4.49 -28.49 -1.43
N ALA A 767 4.14 -27.43 -2.15
CA ALA A 767 5.09 -26.49 -2.72
C ALA A 767 5.94 -25.82 -1.62
N LEU A 768 5.32 -25.35 -0.53
CA LEU A 768 6.05 -24.76 0.60
C LEU A 768 6.97 -25.76 1.31
N THR A 769 6.57 -27.03 1.42
CA THR A 769 7.39 -28.10 2.01
C THR A 769 8.60 -28.40 1.14
N GLU A 770 8.40 -28.46 -0.18
CA GLU A 770 9.48 -28.61 -1.15
C GLU A 770 10.44 -27.42 -1.12
N TRP A 771 9.91 -26.19 -1.12
CA TRP A 771 10.69 -24.96 -0.99
C TRP A 771 11.59 -24.98 0.25
N LEU A 772 11.04 -25.28 1.43
CA LEU A 772 11.82 -25.37 2.67
C LEU A 772 12.91 -26.44 2.60
N SER A 773 12.59 -27.59 2.01
CA SER A 773 13.55 -28.67 1.83
C SER A 773 14.70 -28.25 0.92
N GLN A 774 14.41 -27.57 -0.20
CA GLN A 774 15.43 -27.03 -1.10
C GLN A 774 16.26 -25.93 -0.44
N CYS A 775 15.64 -25.12 0.44
CA CYS A 775 16.34 -24.17 1.28
C CYS A 775 17.21 -24.82 2.35
N GLY A 776 17.26 -26.15 2.48
CA GLY A 776 18.13 -26.84 3.46
C GLY A 776 17.62 -26.82 4.89
N TYR A 777 16.34 -26.47 5.12
CA TYR A 777 15.71 -26.62 6.42
C TYR A 777 15.59 -28.11 6.78
N ARG A 778 16.03 -28.44 7.99
CA ARG A 778 15.82 -29.75 8.61
C ARG A 778 15.40 -29.50 10.05
N PRO A 779 14.28 -30.05 10.54
CA PRO A 779 13.91 -29.93 11.93
C PRO A 779 15.07 -30.38 12.83
N LEU A 780 15.33 -29.63 13.90
CA LEU A 780 16.39 -29.98 14.84
C LEU A 780 16.07 -31.30 15.53
N ASN A 781 17.10 -32.08 15.85
CA ASN A 781 16.94 -33.22 16.75
C ASN A 781 16.88 -32.71 18.19
N TRP A 782 15.68 -32.31 18.60
CA TRP A 782 15.42 -31.70 19.89
C TRP A 782 15.95 -32.51 21.08
N ARG A 783 15.96 -33.85 21.00
CA ARG A 783 16.51 -34.73 22.04
C ARG A 783 18.02 -34.62 22.25
N LEU A 784 18.75 -34.07 21.28
CA LEU A 784 20.19 -33.85 21.36
C LEU A 784 20.53 -32.44 21.84
N LEU A 785 19.53 -31.56 21.99
CA LEU A 785 19.78 -30.24 22.55
C LEU A 785 19.97 -30.35 24.07
N PRO A 786 20.91 -29.57 24.65
CA PRO A 786 21.09 -29.53 26.09
C PRO A 786 19.78 -29.19 26.80
N TRP A 787 19.51 -29.93 27.88
CA TRP A 787 18.37 -29.70 28.78
C TRP A 787 16.99 -29.85 28.10
N TRP A 788 16.89 -30.70 27.07
CA TRP A 788 15.62 -31.12 26.47
C TRP A 788 14.73 -31.90 27.44
#